data_AF-A0A087ASR4-F1
#
_entry.id   AF-A0A087ASR4-F1
#
_cell.length_a   1.000
_cell.length_b   1.000
_cell.length_c   1.000
_cell.angle_alpha   90.00
_cell.angle_beta   90.00
_cell.angle_gamma   90.00
#
_symmetry.space_group_name_H-M   'P 1'
#
loop_
_entity.id
_entity.type
_entity.pdbx_description
1 polymer ?
#
loop_
_entity_poly.entity_id
_entity_poly.type
_entity_poly.pdbx_seq_one_letter_code
_entity_poly.pdbx_strand_id
1 'polypeptide(L)'
;MTKKHRDTERNVTTHPSDQLSAEEPANEMMACDTSASESADAVSEEPNKSPGATQDTDMPMASSPTDVDDVQSADSSPVADESPSSTNADTQENTVWRAWQTRLLRFTDTCKPACRVIATLWRSRPKASYALYALIFTCTTIASTLILQWSVFQEPDSSETPDATTSIWESVAGRLTKFVAQIWLEHNKLFLLNALVIALLYCTVLFLINRFWIASAVILTASIVYAVANKCKVLLRNEPIIPADFSFITSGNTNELISFVPSDGRNLITTALIAIAGLLVAFIILQIIDGRKQFIPGRWQCLKTSIKHRIGMVARLLAFLLSATMLFSFCWNLSVKDSWAYSLAYDWQDRPVMSSAIADAQNNGTVISFSRLLHTDIMEEPEGYSQAAMEKLTKKYSRLAEEINLNRNNRLTDSTVIMILSESFADPTRIPGLAFTQDPIPNIRQIETTTTSGLMLSSGYGGGTANIEYEALTGLSMSNYSPSLSSAYQQLVPNQQWAPSFNQLWNEEDGTGDSTALHSFFRNMYLRDTVYEKFGFSEFRTIDGSNMLENRDLLPGAIYVSDEASYDNVITQLESRPNENQFIHLVTMQNHMPYYDWGQGNVYLEGAVTGDIDETEREQISYYVNGLTFTDEATRDFIARLDQIDKPITVIWYGDHLPSVYATANADAANALTTHETDYFIWSNAASTSAGVKLDPTVAGITSPNYFMAIAANHMNAKVTPFIAFLTAMHTAIPAMAPASIAGAESTEPVYLDNAGMLLSESALSEEARELLNDYRLIQYDISAGKSYLNDTSFMSLQ
;
A
#
# COMPACT_ATOMS: atom_id res chain seq x y z
N MET A 1 -34.70 42.27 -25.63
CA MET A 1 -36.15 42.51 -25.47
C MET A 1 -36.42 42.85 -24.01
N THR A 2 -37.18 43.92 -23.81
CA THR A 2 -37.53 44.60 -22.55
C THR A 2 -38.33 43.76 -21.55
N LYS A 3 -38.01 43.88 -20.24
CA LYS A 3 -38.83 44.48 -19.15
C LYS A 3 -38.37 43.91 -17.79
N LYS A 4 -38.55 44.51 -16.60
CA LYS A 4 -38.72 45.86 -16.03
C LYS A 4 -39.25 45.62 -14.60
N HIS A 5 -38.53 46.11 -13.56
CA HIS A 5 -39.02 46.52 -12.22
C HIS A 5 -39.82 45.51 -11.34
N ARG A 6 -39.73 45.52 -10.00
CA ARG A 6 -39.81 46.68 -9.11
C ARG A 6 -39.45 46.32 -7.65
N ASP A 7 -38.75 47.24 -7.00
CA ASP A 7 -38.55 47.34 -5.55
C ASP A 7 -39.85 47.57 -4.76
N THR A 8 -39.84 47.23 -3.47
CA THR A 8 -40.25 48.17 -2.41
C THR A 8 -39.70 47.78 -1.04
N GLU A 9 -38.95 48.71 -0.46
CA GLU A 9 -38.54 48.81 0.94
C GLU A 9 -39.74 48.98 1.90
N ARG A 10 -39.59 48.59 3.17
CA ARG A 10 -39.64 49.54 4.31
C ARG A 10 -39.31 48.91 5.67
N ASN A 11 -38.36 49.58 6.34
CA ASN A 11 -38.07 49.59 7.77
C ASN A 11 -39.31 49.67 8.67
N VAL A 12 -39.19 49.19 9.91
CA VAL A 12 -39.20 50.01 11.15
C VAL A 12 -38.95 49.14 12.40
N THR A 13 -37.93 49.58 13.14
CA THR A 13 -37.53 49.37 14.55
C THR A 13 -38.60 49.00 15.59
N THR A 14 -38.24 48.22 16.62
CA THR A 14 -38.14 48.64 18.05
C THR A 14 -37.88 47.45 19.01
N HIS A 15 -36.77 47.50 19.76
CA HIS A 15 -36.59 46.92 21.12
C HIS A 15 -37.47 47.71 22.13
N PRO A 16 -37.73 47.28 23.40
CA PRO A 16 -36.76 46.69 24.35
C PRO A 16 -37.29 45.78 25.49
N SER A 17 -36.34 45.32 26.35
CA SER A 17 -36.42 45.15 27.83
C SER A 17 -37.40 44.12 28.42
N ASP A 18 -37.19 43.45 29.56
CA ASP A 18 -36.10 43.34 30.54
C ASP A 18 -36.50 42.21 31.53
N GLN A 19 -35.48 41.57 32.11
CA GLN A 19 -35.37 41.09 33.51
C GLN A 19 -36.44 40.22 34.18
N LEU A 20 -35.98 39.13 34.82
CA LEU A 20 -35.99 38.88 36.29
C LEU A 20 -35.50 37.44 36.57
N SER A 21 -34.27 37.27 37.09
CA SER A 21 -33.94 36.90 38.49
C SER A 21 -34.45 35.50 38.90
N ALA A 22 -33.57 34.50 38.98
CA ALA A 22 -32.74 34.13 40.14
C ALA A 22 -33.51 33.36 41.23
N GLU A 23 -33.08 32.13 41.51
CA GLU A 23 -32.79 31.60 42.86
C GLU A 23 -32.53 30.08 42.81
N GLU A 24 -31.25 29.73 43.00
CA GLU A 24 -30.79 28.50 43.67
C GLU A 24 -30.93 28.70 45.20
N PRO A 25 -30.97 27.66 46.08
CA PRO A 25 -29.76 26.84 46.34
C PRO A 25 -29.94 25.40 46.88
N ALA A 26 -28.85 24.62 46.74
CA ALA A 26 -28.19 23.68 47.67
C ALA A 26 -29.00 22.71 48.58
N ASN A 27 -28.64 21.41 48.61
CA ASN A 27 -27.76 20.83 49.65
C ASN A 27 -27.48 19.31 49.53
N GLU A 28 -26.22 18.96 49.84
CA GLU A 28 -25.69 17.84 50.65
C GLU A 28 -25.79 16.34 50.27
N MET A 29 -24.59 15.79 49.99
CA MET A 29 -23.87 14.67 50.65
C MET A 29 -24.61 13.38 51.06
N MET A 30 -24.09 12.23 50.59
CA MET A 30 -23.53 11.21 51.51
C MET A 30 -22.67 10.17 50.78
N ALA A 31 -21.51 9.87 51.36
CA ALA A 31 -20.57 8.80 50.99
C ALA A 31 -20.92 7.47 51.69
N CYS A 32 -20.47 6.34 51.13
CA CYS A 32 -20.10 5.16 51.91
C CYS A 32 -19.07 4.28 51.16
N ASP A 33 -17.92 4.09 51.80
CA ASP A 33 -16.89 3.09 51.55
C ASP A 33 -17.39 1.64 51.72
N THR A 34 -16.71 0.66 51.09
CA THR A 34 -15.94 -0.42 51.77
C THR A 34 -15.20 -1.34 50.79
N SER A 35 -13.86 -1.18 50.74
CA SER A 35 -12.75 -2.14 50.87
C SER A 35 -12.85 -3.66 50.54
N ALA A 36 -11.83 -4.10 49.77
CA ALA A 36 -10.80 -5.13 50.06
C ALA A 36 -11.01 -6.65 49.81
N SER A 37 -10.09 -7.24 49.02
CA SER A 37 -9.03 -8.25 49.39
C SER A 37 -8.68 -9.16 48.18
N GLU A 38 -7.49 -9.07 47.59
CA GLU A 38 -6.28 -9.91 47.82
C GLU A 38 -6.42 -11.42 47.52
N SER A 39 -5.61 -11.94 46.59
CA SER A 39 -4.61 -13.00 46.89
C SER A 39 -3.73 -13.34 45.67
N ALA A 40 -2.42 -13.25 45.88
CA ALA A 40 -1.36 -13.80 45.03
C ALA A 40 -1.23 -15.32 45.26
N ASP A 41 -0.63 -16.04 44.30
CA ASP A 41 0.30 -17.14 44.61
C ASP A 41 1.17 -17.49 43.39
N ALA A 42 2.47 -17.60 43.65
CA ALA A 42 3.52 -18.10 42.77
C ALA A 42 4.23 -19.25 43.49
N VAL A 43 4.44 -20.39 42.83
CA VAL A 43 5.46 -21.39 43.24
C VAL A 43 6.04 -22.09 42.00
N SER A 44 7.37 -22.11 41.97
CA SER A 44 8.32 -22.78 41.08
C SER A 44 8.54 -24.26 41.42
N GLU A 45 8.91 -25.12 40.45
CA GLU A 45 10.06 -26.07 40.55
C GLU A 45 10.34 -26.84 39.24
N GLU A 46 11.61 -26.85 38.85
CA GLU A 46 12.31 -27.61 37.78
C GLU A 46 13.08 -28.80 38.43
N PRO A 47 13.99 -29.58 37.76
CA PRO A 47 14.06 -30.15 36.41
C PRO A 47 14.50 -31.64 36.41
N ASN A 48 14.64 -32.29 35.24
CA ASN A 48 15.39 -33.55 35.12
C ASN A 48 16.38 -33.56 33.93
N LYS A 49 17.63 -33.92 34.25
CA LYS A 49 18.86 -34.11 33.45
C LYS A 49 18.79 -35.40 32.59
N SER A 50 19.56 -35.75 31.55
CA SER A 50 20.89 -35.44 30.96
C SER A 50 21.11 -36.41 29.74
N PRO A 51 22.27 -36.53 29.03
CA PRO A 51 23.27 -35.56 28.56
C PRO A 51 23.86 -35.83 27.12
N GLY A 52 24.69 -34.89 26.62
CA GLY A 52 25.76 -35.08 25.61
C GLY A 52 25.88 -33.89 24.63
N ALA A 53 26.69 -32.85 24.85
CA ALA A 53 28.18 -32.73 24.68
C ALA A 53 28.66 -33.21 23.29
N THR A 54 29.38 -32.47 22.42
CA THR A 54 30.24 -31.28 22.56
C THR A 54 30.65 -30.78 21.15
N GLN A 55 30.70 -29.44 20.97
CA GLN A 55 31.76 -28.57 20.37
C GLN A 55 32.40 -28.91 19.00
N ASP A 56 32.31 -27.97 18.03
CA ASP A 56 33.36 -26.97 17.60
C ASP A 56 34.47 -27.62 16.75
N THR A 57 35.07 -27.07 15.68
CA THR A 57 35.12 -25.78 14.98
C THR A 57 35.96 -25.99 13.68
N ASP A 58 36.00 -24.97 12.81
CA ASP A 58 37.08 -24.59 11.87
C ASP A 58 37.23 -25.23 10.47
N MET A 59 36.80 -24.46 9.44
CA MET A 59 37.59 -23.78 8.36
C MET A 59 38.68 -24.55 7.55
N PRO A 60 39.18 -24.07 6.38
CA PRO A 60 38.54 -23.45 5.19
C PRO A 60 39.15 -23.90 3.82
N MET A 61 38.64 -23.31 2.73
CA MET A 61 39.30 -22.91 1.45
C MET A 61 39.98 -23.91 0.47
N ALA A 62 39.38 -23.97 -0.73
CA ALA A 62 39.94 -23.77 -2.09
C ALA A 62 41.20 -24.52 -2.58
N SER A 63 41.05 -25.24 -3.71
CA SER A 63 41.86 -25.03 -4.94
C SER A 63 41.46 -26.01 -6.08
N SER A 64 41.19 -25.44 -7.25
CA SER A 64 41.23 -26.07 -8.60
C SER A 64 42.71 -26.16 -9.08
N PRO A 65 43.10 -26.55 -10.34
CA PRO A 65 42.35 -26.98 -11.55
C PRO A 65 43.04 -28.12 -12.39
N THR A 66 42.55 -28.35 -13.64
CA THR A 66 43.28 -28.74 -14.89
C THR A 66 43.91 -30.14 -15.02
N ASP A 67 44.11 -30.79 -16.18
CA ASP A 67 43.63 -30.76 -17.58
C ASP A 67 44.28 -31.98 -18.32
N VAL A 68 43.61 -32.48 -19.38
CA VAL A 68 44.16 -32.90 -20.70
C VAL A 68 45.06 -34.16 -20.87
N ASP A 69 44.47 -35.15 -21.57
CA ASP A 69 44.85 -35.92 -22.79
C ASP A 69 46.15 -36.75 -23.00
N ASP A 70 45.92 -37.79 -23.84
CA ASP A 70 46.80 -38.42 -24.86
C ASP A 70 47.78 -39.55 -24.46
N VAL A 71 48.11 -40.59 -25.27
CA VAL A 71 47.55 -41.28 -26.47
C VAL A 71 48.55 -42.43 -26.81
N GLN A 72 48.05 -43.59 -27.28
CA GLN A 72 48.69 -44.62 -28.17
C GLN A 72 50.07 -45.23 -27.78
N SER A 73 50.59 -46.35 -28.29
CA SER A 73 50.23 -47.56 -29.05
C SER A 73 51.56 -48.30 -29.22
N ALA A 74 51.59 -49.65 -29.31
CA ALA A 74 52.56 -50.36 -30.17
C ALA A 74 52.32 -51.87 -30.17
N ASP A 75 52.26 -52.38 -31.39
CA ASP A 75 52.14 -53.78 -31.81
C ASP A 75 53.52 -54.45 -31.83
N SER A 76 53.58 -55.77 -31.64
CA SER A 76 54.51 -56.68 -32.36
C SER A 76 54.38 -58.14 -31.90
N SER A 77 54.14 -59.04 -32.87
CA SER A 77 54.44 -60.48 -32.82
C SER A 77 55.86 -60.72 -33.42
N PRO A 78 56.56 -61.89 -33.26
CA PRO A 78 56.17 -63.17 -33.90
C PRO A 78 56.73 -64.54 -33.33
N VAL A 79 56.27 -65.67 -33.92
CA VAL A 79 56.82 -67.07 -34.05
C VAL A 79 56.77 -68.06 -32.83
N ALA A 80 55.88 -69.09 -32.83
CA ALA A 80 56.01 -70.56 -33.12
C ALA A 80 56.96 -71.36 -32.17
N ASP A 81 56.66 -72.56 -31.63
CA ASP A 81 55.80 -73.69 -32.02
C ASP A 81 55.51 -74.63 -30.80
N GLU A 82 54.68 -75.66 -31.01
CA GLU A 82 54.32 -76.83 -30.17
C GLU A 82 52.95 -76.86 -29.46
N SER A 83 52.07 -77.69 -30.03
CA SER A 83 50.83 -78.23 -29.46
C SER A 83 51.07 -79.23 -28.33
N PRO A 84 50.14 -79.33 -27.36
CA PRO A 84 49.26 -80.51 -27.37
C PRO A 84 47.78 -80.19 -27.10
N SER A 85 46.93 -81.03 -27.69
CA SER A 85 45.52 -81.30 -27.39
C SER A 85 44.83 -80.50 -26.26
N SER A 86 43.81 -79.73 -26.61
CA SER A 86 42.42 -79.99 -26.16
C SER A 86 41.48 -78.90 -26.66
N THR A 87 40.61 -79.31 -27.58
CA THR A 87 39.35 -78.63 -27.89
C THR A 87 38.49 -78.59 -26.64
N ASN A 88 38.10 -77.39 -26.18
CA ASN A 88 36.82 -77.05 -25.51
C ASN A 88 36.90 -75.74 -24.68
N ALA A 89 37.21 -74.60 -25.30
CA ALA A 89 37.06 -73.30 -24.63
C ALA A 89 36.45 -72.21 -25.55
N ASP A 90 36.74 -72.24 -26.86
CA ASP A 90 36.18 -71.28 -27.84
C ASP A 90 34.71 -71.51 -28.22
N THR A 91 34.09 -72.59 -27.72
CA THR A 91 32.65 -72.85 -27.89
C THR A 91 31.80 -72.24 -26.79
N GLN A 92 32.37 -71.70 -25.71
CA GLN A 92 31.62 -71.24 -24.53
C GLN A 92 31.36 -69.72 -24.51
N GLU A 93 32.29 -68.87 -24.96
CA GLU A 93 32.04 -67.40 -25.01
C GLU A 93 31.09 -66.99 -26.15
N ASN A 94 31.20 -67.63 -27.32
CA ASN A 94 30.28 -67.40 -28.44
C ASN A 94 28.86 -67.92 -28.17
N THR A 95 28.68 -68.91 -27.29
CA THR A 95 27.36 -69.36 -26.85
C THR A 95 26.78 -68.47 -25.77
N VAL A 96 27.57 -67.91 -24.86
CA VAL A 96 27.07 -66.98 -23.83
C VAL A 96 26.66 -65.64 -24.45
N TRP A 97 27.44 -65.08 -25.38
CA TRP A 97 27.07 -63.83 -26.06
C TRP A 97 25.87 -63.99 -26.98
N ARG A 98 25.80 -65.08 -27.76
CA ARG A 98 24.59 -65.42 -28.53
C ARG A 98 23.41 -65.73 -27.62
N ALA A 99 23.59 -66.38 -26.47
CA ALA A 99 22.51 -66.63 -25.52
C ALA A 99 22.00 -65.34 -24.87
N TRP A 100 22.88 -64.37 -24.57
CA TRP A 100 22.51 -63.05 -24.07
C TRP A 100 21.81 -62.19 -25.12
N GLN A 101 22.32 -62.14 -26.36
CA GLN A 101 21.62 -61.49 -27.47
C GLN A 101 20.26 -62.14 -27.75
N THR A 102 20.19 -63.47 -27.68
CA THR A 102 18.93 -64.22 -27.83
C THR A 102 18.01 -64.00 -26.62
N ARG A 103 18.53 -63.80 -25.40
CA ARG A 103 17.73 -63.42 -24.22
C ARG A 103 17.24 -61.99 -24.28
N LEU A 104 18.02 -61.05 -24.80
CA LEU A 104 17.62 -59.64 -24.99
C LEU A 104 16.63 -59.50 -26.16
N LEU A 105 16.84 -60.24 -27.26
CA LEU A 105 15.88 -60.39 -28.36
C LEU A 105 14.62 -61.13 -27.89
N ARG A 106 14.74 -62.17 -27.06
CA ARG A 106 13.58 -62.86 -26.46
C ARG A 106 12.86 -62.01 -25.43
N PHE A 107 13.54 -61.16 -24.65
CA PHE A 107 12.95 -60.23 -23.68
C PHE A 107 12.24 -59.08 -24.40
N THR A 108 12.83 -58.55 -25.48
CA THR A 108 12.13 -57.63 -26.38
C THR A 108 11.02 -58.33 -27.18
N ASP A 109 11.13 -59.62 -27.51
CA ASP A 109 10.08 -60.42 -28.16
C ASP A 109 8.96 -60.86 -27.20
N THR A 110 9.23 -61.04 -25.90
CA THR A 110 8.20 -61.31 -24.87
C THR A 110 7.53 -60.03 -24.41
N CYS A 111 8.23 -58.89 -24.45
CA CYS A 111 7.63 -57.58 -24.27
C CYS A 111 6.95 -57.06 -25.56
N LYS A 112 7.27 -57.57 -26.76
CA LYS A 112 6.61 -57.15 -28.03
C LYS A 112 5.09 -57.35 -28.02
N PRO A 113 4.51 -58.47 -27.53
CA PRO A 113 3.06 -58.62 -27.36
C PRO A 113 2.48 -57.59 -26.40
N ALA A 114 3.10 -57.39 -25.23
CA ALA A 114 2.65 -56.41 -24.24
C ALA A 114 2.75 -54.98 -24.78
N CYS A 115 3.87 -54.61 -25.40
CA CYS A 115 4.09 -53.33 -26.07
C CYS A 115 3.16 -53.14 -27.26
N ARG A 116 2.80 -54.20 -28.02
CA ARG A 116 1.79 -54.14 -29.08
C ARG A 116 0.40 -53.95 -28.49
N VAL A 117 0.02 -54.65 -27.43
CA VAL A 117 -1.27 -54.46 -26.76
C VAL A 117 -1.38 -53.05 -26.19
N ILE A 118 -0.35 -52.57 -25.49
CA ILE A 118 -0.25 -51.20 -24.99
C ILE A 118 -0.29 -50.19 -26.15
N ALA A 119 0.43 -50.42 -27.26
CA ALA A 119 0.39 -49.54 -28.43
C ALA A 119 -0.98 -49.55 -29.14
N THR A 120 -1.67 -50.69 -29.19
CA THR A 120 -3.01 -50.81 -29.78
C THR A 120 -4.04 -50.10 -28.90
N LEU A 121 -3.96 -50.28 -27.57
CA LEU A 121 -4.79 -49.57 -26.59
C LEU A 121 -4.51 -48.05 -26.64
N TRP A 122 -3.24 -47.64 -26.73
CA TRP A 122 -2.82 -46.24 -26.85
C TRP A 122 -3.26 -45.57 -28.16
N ARG A 123 -3.45 -46.36 -29.22
CA ARG A 123 -4.04 -45.88 -30.50
C ARG A 123 -5.57 -45.81 -30.46
N SER A 124 -6.20 -46.58 -29.59
CA SER A 124 -7.66 -46.73 -29.48
C SER A 124 -8.30 -45.86 -28.39
N ARG A 125 -7.49 -45.10 -27.63
CA ARG A 125 -7.96 -44.23 -26.56
C ARG A 125 -8.92 -43.12 -27.07
N PRO A 126 -9.99 -42.80 -26.32
CA PRO A 126 -11.04 -41.89 -26.77
C PRO A 126 -10.50 -40.46 -26.90
N LYS A 127 -11.10 -39.68 -27.80
CA LYS A 127 -10.89 -38.23 -27.83
C LYS A 127 -11.98 -37.61 -26.96
N ALA A 128 -11.60 -36.92 -25.89
CA ALA A 128 -12.56 -36.19 -25.08
C ALA A 128 -13.37 -35.20 -25.96
N SER A 129 -14.66 -35.04 -25.64
CA SER A 129 -15.50 -34.07 -26.34
C SER A 129 -15.08 -32.65 -25.96
N TYR A 130 -15.27 -31.70 -26.88
CA TYR A 130 -15.08 -30.28 -26.55
C TYR A 130 -16.08 -29.80 -25.49
N ALA A 131 -17.23 -30.46 -25.33
CA ALA A 131 -18.16 -30.20 -24.24
C ALA A 131 -17.56 -30.54 -22.86
N LEU A 132 -16.83 -31.67 -22.75
CA LEU A 132 -16.09 -32.00 -21.54
C LEU A 132 -14.99 -30.97 -21.26
N TYR A 133 -14.27 -30.52 -22.29
CA TYR A 133 -13.28 -29.45 -22.14
C TYR A 133 -13.92 -28.15 -21.66
N ALA A 134 -15.05 -27.73 -22.22
CA ALA A 134 -15.76 -26.53 -21.80
C ALA A 134 -16.23 -26.63 -20.34
N LEU A 135 -16.73 -27.80 -19.92
CA LEU A 135 -17.12 -28.06 -18.54
C LEU A 135 -15.91 -27.95 -17.59
N ILE A 136 -14.82 -28.66 -17.87
CA ILE A 136 -13.61 -28.63 -17.04
C ILE A 136 -12.98 -27.23 -17.02
N PHE A 137 -12.99 -26.53 -18.16
CA PHE A 137 -12.53 -25.15 -18.24
C PHE A 137 -13.31 -24.26 -17.27
N THR A 138 -14.64 -24.33 -17.33
CA THR A 138 -15.54 -23.56 -16.47
C THR A 138 -15.35 -23.92 -15.00
N CYS A 139 -15.31 -25.20 -14.65
CA CYS A 139 -15.06 -25.67 -13.29
C CYS A 139 -13.70 -25.20 -12.77
N THR A 140 -12.65 -25.25 -13.59
CA THR A 140 -11.31 -24.81 -13.20
C THR A 140 -11.28 -23.31 -12.95
N THR A 141 -11.88 -22.51 -13.84
CA THR A 141 -11.98 -21.06 -13.65
C THR A 141 -12.74 -20.70 -12.37
N ILE A 142 -13.90 -21.34 -12.14
CA ILE A 142 -14.69 -21.12 -10.91
C ILE A 142 -13.88 -21.52 -9.68
N ALA A 143 -13.25 -22.71 -9.68
CA ALA A 143 -12.44 -23.17 -8.56
C ALA A 143 -11.26 -22.23 -8.29
N SER A 144 -10.53 -21.81 -9.31
CA SER A 144 -9.44 -20.82 -9.18
C SER A 144 -9.94 -19.50 -8.61
N THR A 145 -11.10 -18.99 -9.07
CA THR A 145 -11.68 -17.74 -8.56
C THR A 145 -11.99 -17.85 -7.07
N LEU A 146 -12.64 -18.95 -6.67
CA LEU A 146 -13.02 -19.18 -5.27
C LEU A 146 -11.82 -19.44 -4.36
N ILE A 147 -10.80 -20.16 -4.84
CA ILE A 147 -9.58 -20.43 -4.07
C ILE A 147 -8.80 -19.12 -3.84
N LEU A 148 -8.73 -18.25 -4.86
CA LEU A 148 -8.10 -16.93 -4.72
C LEU A 148 -8.91 -16.02 -3.78
N GLN A 149 -10.24 -16.04 -3.85
CA GLN A 149 -11.08 -15.28 -2.93
C GLN A 149 -11.01 -15.81 -1.49
N TRP A 150 -10.95 -17.13 -1.33
CA TRP A 150 -10.79 -17.79 -0.04
C TRP A 150 -9.52 -17.31 0.67
N SER A 151 -8.45 -17.04 -0.08
CA SER A 151 -7.17 -16.65 0.50
C SER A 151 -7.18 -15.32 1.27
N VAL A 152 -8.16 -14.45 1.01
CA VAL A 152 -8.29 -13.14 1.68
C VAL A 152 -9.36 -13.11 2.79
N PHE A 153 -10.21 -14.13 2.89
CA PHE A 153 -11.21 -14.22 3.96
C PHE A 153 -10.66 -14.98 5.17
N GLN A 154 -10.87 -14.47 6.38
CA GLN A 154 -10.44 -15.06 7.65
C GLN A 154 -11.63 -15.44 8.53
N GLU A 155 -11.62 -16.58 9.22
CA GLU A 155 -12.76 -16.90 10.10
C GLU A 155 -12.93 -15.79 11.15
N PRO A 156 -14.17 -15.33 11.40
CA PRO A 156 -14.42 -14.29 12.39
C PRO A 156 -14.05 -14.80 13.77
N ASP A 157 -13.59 -13.91 14.65
CA ASP A 157 -13.30 -14.34 16.02
C ASP A 157 -14.61 -14.62 16.76
N SER A 158 -14.65 -15.75 17.47
CA SER A 158 -15.87 -16.26 18.12
C SER A 158 -16.39 -15.34 19.23
N SER A 159 -15.54 -14.46 19.75
CA SER A 159 -15.83 -13.42 20.74
C SER A 159 -16.53 -12.19 20.15
N GLU A 160 -16.46 -11.96 18.83
CA GLU A 160 -16.89 -10.72 18.19
C GLU A 160 -18.26 -10.81 17.50
N THR A 161 -18.79 -12.02 17.30
CA THR A 161 -20.05 -12.21 16.56
C THR A 161 -21.27 -12.25 17.49
N PRO A 162 -22.31 -11.39 17.28
CA PRO A 162 -23.45 -11.27 18.20
C PRO A 162 -24.36 -12.50 18.29
N ASP A 163 -24.43 -13.29 17.21
CA ASP A 163 -25.29 -14.47 17.11
C ASP A 163 -24.80 -15.49 16.07
N ALA A 164 -25.31 -16.72 16.16
CA ALA A 164 -24.90 -17.84 15.32
C ALA A 164 -25.19 -17.64 13.81
N THR A 165 -26.22 -16.87 13.45
CA THR A 165 -26.57 -16.61 12.05
C THR A 165 -25.56 -15.67 11.42
N THR A 166 -25.24 -14.58 12.14
CA THR A 166 -24.20 -13.61 11.73
C THR A 166 -22.85 -14.29 11.60
N SER A 167 -22.48 -15.13 12.58
CA SER A 167 -21.26 -15.94 12.54
C SER A 167 -21.17 -16.84 11.29
N ILE A 168 -22.28 -17.48 10.88
CA ILE A 168 -22.30 -18.30 9.65
C ILE A 168 -22.10 -17.44 8.40
N TRP A 169 -22.72 -16.26 8.31
CA TRP A 169 -22.59 -15.38 7.14
C TRP A 169 -21.21 -14.73 7.05
N GLU A 170 -20.58 -14.41 8.18
CA GLU A 170 -19.24 -13.82 8.26
C GLU A 170 -18.13 -14.87 8.15
N SER A 171 -18.45 -16.15 8.38
CA SER A 171 -17.54 -17.26 8.12
C SER A 171 -16.98 -17.21 6.69
N VAL A 172 -15.83 -17.85 6.49
CA VAL A 172 -15.21 -17.93 5.17
C VAL A 172 -16.16 -18.55 4.15
N ALA A 173 -16.90 -19.60 4.53
CA ALA A 173 -17.88 -20.25 3.66
C ALA A 173 -19.08 -19.33 3.35
N GLY A 174 -19.56 -18.59 4.34
CA GLY A 174 -20.64 -17.62 4.19
C GLY A 174 -20.28 -16.49 3.22
N ARG A 175 -19.10 -15.87 3.39
CA ARG A 175 -18.63 -14.81 2.51
C ARG A 175 -18.31 -15.29 1.09
N LEU A 176 -17.76 -16.49 0.91
CA LEU A 176 -17.62 -17.09 -0.43
C LEU A 176 -18.98 -17.31 -1.09
N THR A 177 -19.97 -17.78 -0.33
CA THR A 177 -21.33 -17.96 -0.83
C THR A 177 -21.94 -16.63 -1.24
N LYS A 178 -21.80 -15.59 -0.41
CA LYS A 178 -22.22 -14.22 -0.75
C LYS A 178 -21.53 -13.71 -2.01
N PHE A 179 -20.20 -13.88 -2.11
CA PHE A 179 -19.42 -13.44 -3.28
C PHE A 179 -19.90 -14.05 -4.60
N VAL A 180 -20.43 -15.28 -4.57
CA VAL A 180 -21.06 -15.91 -5.75
C VAL A 180 -22.52 -15.46 -5.92
N ALA A 181 -23.29 -15.46 -4.82
CA ALA A 181 -24.73 -15.21 -4.84
C ALA A 181 -25.10 -13.76 -5.16
N GLN A 182 -24.21 -12.80 -4.90
CA GLN A 182 -24.41 -11.36 -5.15
C GLN A 182 -24.81 -11.03 -6.60
N ILE A 183 -24.47 -11.89 -7.57
CA ILE A 183 -24.91 -11.77 -8.97
C ILE A 183 -26.43 -11.74 -9.09
N TRP A 184 -27.09 -12.63 -8.34
CA TRP A 184 -28.55 -12.79 -8.37
C TRP A 184 -29.24 -11.94 -7.31
N LEU A 185 -28.61 -11.74 -6.15
CA LEU A 185 -29.21 -11.06 -5.00
C LEU A 185 -29.04 -9.54 -5.05
N GLU A 186 -27.89 -9.06 -5.51
CA GLU A 186 -27.49 -7.64 -5.46
C GLU A 186 -27.23 -7.07 -6.87
N HIS A 187 -27.40 -7.89 -7.91
CA HIS A 187 -26.98 -7.58 -9.29
C HIS A 187 -25.49 -7.22 -9.43
N ASN A 188 -24.68 -7.62 -8.45
CA ASN A 188 -23.25 -7.38 -8.39
C ASN A 188 -22.49 -8.49 -9.14
N LYS A 189 -21.68 -8.12 -10.14
CA LYS A 189 -21.05 -9.07 -11.07
C LYS A 189 -19.56 -9.31 -10.77
N LEU A 190 -19.06 -8.93 -9.60
CA LEU A 190 -17.64 -9.04 -9.24
C LEU A 190 -17.07 -10.47 -9.34
N PHE A 191 -17.84 -11.50 -8.96
CA PHE A 191 -17.41 -12.88 -9.17
C PHE A 191 -17.18 -13.20 -10.65
N LEU A 192 -18.09 -12.74 -11.54
CA LEU A 192 -17.93 -12.93 -12.98
C LEU A 192 -16.75 -12.13 -13.51
N LEU A 193 -16.50 -10.93 -12.98
CA LEU A 193 -15.37 -10.09 -13.37
C LEU A 193 -14.04 -10.81 -13.08
N ASN A 194 -13.85 -11.28 -11.85
CA ASN A 194 -12.67 -12.06 -11.45
C ASN A 194 -12.54 -13.35 -12.27
N ALA A 195 -13.64 -14.09 -12.45
CA ALA A 195 -13.65 -15.31 -13.25
C ALA A 195 -13.31 -15.06 -14.72
N LEU A 196 -13.72 -13.92 -15.29
CA LEU A 196 -13.40 -13.54 -16.67
C LEU A 196 -11.89 -13.31 -16.85
N VAL A 197 -11.25 -12.61 -15.91
CA VAL A 197 -9.79 -12.37 -15.95
C VAL A 197 -9.03 -13.69 -15.86
N ILE A 198 -9.44 -14.59 -14.95
CA ILE A 198 -8.87 -15.94 -14.84
C ILE A 198 -9.12 -16.75 -16.12
N ALA A 199 -10.31 -16.67 -16.71
CA ALA A 199 -10.63 -17.36 -17.96
C ALA A 199 -9.77 -16.85 -19.13
N LEU A 200 -9.50 -15.55 -19.21
CA LEU A 200 -8.60 -14.96 -20.21
C LEU A 200 -7.14 -15.41 -20.01
N LEU A 201 -6.67 -15.46 -18.77
CA LEU A 201 -5.36 -16.02 -18.42
C LEU A 201 -5.27 -17.50 -18.80
N TYR A 202 -6.30 -18.29 -18.47
CA TYR A 202 -6.37 -19.69 -18.83
C TYR A 202 -6.38 -19.88 -20.36
N CYS A 203 -7.17 -19.11 -21.11
CA CYS A 203 -7.12 -19.12 -22.58
C CYS A 203 -5.71 -18.84 -23.11
N THR A 204 -5.03 -17.82 -22.57
CA THR A 204 -3.66 -17.47 -22.96
C THR A 204 -2.69 -18.64 -22.75
N VAL A 205 -2.70 -19.25 -21.57
CA VAL A 205 -1.87 -20.43 -21.24
C VAL A 205 -2.25 -21.65 -22.10
N LEU A 206 -3.55 -21.86 -22.33
CA LEU A 206 -4.05 -22.95 -23.15
C LEU A 206 -3.57 -22.84 -24.59
N PHE A 207 -3.62 -21.66 -25.20
CA PHE A 207 -3.18 -21.47 -26.59
C PHE A 207 -1.64 -21.45 -26.70
N LEU A 208 -0.95 -21.00 -25.64
CA LEU A 208 0.51 -21.06 -25.56
C LEU A 208 1.02 -22.51 -25.47
N ILE A 209 0.45 -23.36 -24.62
CA ILE A 209 0.89 -24.76 -24.44
C ILE A 209 0.22 -25.68 -25.49
N ASN A 210 -1.01 -25.36 -25.90
CA ASN A 210 -1.89 -26.14 -26.79
C ASN A 210 -2.17 -27.57 -26.29
N ARG A 211 -2.18 -27.74 -24.97
CA ARG A 211 -2.48 -29.00 -24.27
C ARG A 211 -3.46 -28.69 -23.15
N PHE A 212 -4.72 -29.10 -23.36
CA PHE A 212 -5.83 -28.74 -22.47
C PHE A 212 -5.56 -29.11 -21.01
N TRP A 213 -5.31 -30.38 -20.74
CA TRP A 213 -5.10 -30.89 -19.38
C TRP A 213 -3.86 -30.31 -18.70
N ILE A 214 -2.78 -30.05 -19.46
CA ILE A 214 -1.58 -29.41 -18.92
C ILE A 214 -1.88 -27.95 -18.56
N ALA A 215 -2.58 -27.21 -19.42
CA ALA A 215 -2.97 -25.84 -19.12
C ALA A 215 -3.94 -25.75 -17.93
N SER A 216 -4.90 -26.69 -17.81
CA SER A 216 -5.76 -26.80 -16.62
C SER A 216 -4.93 -27.00 -15.34
N ALA A 217 -3.97 -27.93 -15.40
CA ALA A 217 -3.10 -28.24 -14.28
C ALA A 217 -2.25 -27.03 -13.86
N VAL A 218 -1.68 -26.30 -14.83
CA VAL A 218 -0.88 -25.09 -14.59
C VAL A 218 -1.72 -24.01 -13.90
N ILE A 219 -2.89 -23.68 -14.43
CA ILE A 219 -3.74 -22.63 -13.86
C ILE A 219 -4.18 -22.97 -12.44
N LEU A 220 -4.69 -24.18 -12.22
CA LEU A 220 -5.19 -24.55 -10.91
C LEU A 220 -4.06 -24.70 -9.88
N THR A 221 -2.89 -25.22 -10.29
CA THR A 221 -1.71 -25.27 -9.41
C THR A 221 -1.24 -23.87 -9.05
N ALA A 222 -1.13 -22.97 -10.03
CA ALA A 222 -0.74 -21.58 -9.77
C ALA A 222 -1.72 -20.87 -8.82
N SER A 223 -3.03 -21.07 -9.00
CA SER A 223 -4.05 -20.52 -8.10
C SER A 223 -3.92 -21.06 -6.67
N ILE A 224 -3.66 -22.35 -6.48
CA ILE A 224 -3.47 -22.94 -5.15
C ILE A 224 -2.19 -22.41 -4.50
N VAL A 225 -1.08 -22.37 -5.24
CA VAL A 225 0.20 -21.85 -4.72
C VAL A 225 0.06 -20.38 -4.30
N TYR A 226 -0.52 -19.54 -5.17
CA TYR A 226 -0.79 -18.14 -4.83
C TYR A 226 -1.71 -18.04 -3.63
N ALA A 227 -2.84 -18.75 -3.62
CA ALA A 227 -3.81 -18.65 -2.54
C ALA A 227 -3.24 -19.07 -1.18
N VAL A 228 -2.39 -20.09 -1.13
CA VAL A 228 -1.73 -20.50 0.11
C VAL A 228 -0.72 -19.45 0.57
N ALA A 229 0.12 -18.96 -0.33
CA ALA A 229 1.09 -17.90 -0.02
C ALA A 229 0.37 -16.62 0.45
N ASN A 230 -0.68 -16.23 -0.27
CA ASN A 230 -1.51 -15.08 0.05
C ASN A 230 -2.21 -15.26 1.40
N LYS A 231 -2.76 -16.43 1.68
CA LYS A 231 -3.40 -16.73 2.96
C LYS A 231 -2.41 -16.64 4.12
N CYS A 232 -1.18 -17.13 3.95
CA CYS A 232 -0.13 -16.97 4.96
C CYS A 232 0.21 -15.49 5.18
N LYS A 233 0.38 -14.70 4.11
CA LYS A 233 0.65 -13.26 4.22
C LYS A 233 -0.49 -12.52 4.94
N VAL A 234 -1.74 -12.79 4.56
CA VAL A 234 -2.94 -12.21 5.17
C VAL A 234 -3.04 -12.57 6.66
N LEU A 235 -2.73 -13.80 7.06
CA LEU A 235 -2.76 -14.18 8.48
C LEU A 235 -1.64 -13.52 9.30
N LEU A 236 -0.50 -13.19 8.70
CA LEU A 236 0.63 -12.59 9.40
C LEU A 236 0.62 -11.06 9.43
N ARG A 237 0.15 -10.45 8.34
CA ARG A 237 0.27 -9.01 8.07
C ARG A 237 -1.06 -8.33 7.73
N ASN A 238 -2.16 -9.09 7.71
CA ASN A 238 -3.47 -8.60 7.30
C ASN A 238 -3.44 -7.91 5.92
N GLU A 239 -2.56 -8.35 5.02
CA GLU A 239 -2.34 -7.74 3.70
C GLU A 239 -2.24 -8.83 2.62
N PRO A 240 -2.87 -8.64 1.44
CA PRO A 240 -2.72 -9.57 0.34
C PRO A 240 -1.36 -9.41 -0.34
N ILE A 241 -1.01 -10.36 -1.20
CA ILE A 241 0.13 -10.27 -2.10
C ILE A 241 -0.16 -9.19 -3.13
N ILE A 242 0.73 -8.21 -3.21
CA ILE A 242 0.70 -7.10 -4.17
C ILE A 242 1.83 -7.28 -5.20
N PRO A 243 1.78 -6.58 -6.35
CA PRO A 243 2.81 -6.70 -7.37
C PRO A 243 4.23 -6.39 -6.87
N ALA A 244 4.38 -5.43 -5.94
CA ALA A 244 5.68 -5.06 -5.37
C ALA A 244 6.38 -6.23 -4.64
N ASP A 245 5.62 -7.20 -4.10
CA ASP A 245 6.19 -8.37 -3.42
C ASP A 245 7.03 -9.26 -4.35
N PHE A 246 6.78 -9.21 -5.66
CA PHE A 246 7.54 -10.01 -6.62
C PHE A 246 8.95 -9.47 -6.87
N SER A 247 9.23 -8.22 -6.47
CA SER A 247 10.58 -7.65 -6.54
C SER A 247 11.59 -8.42 -5.66
N PHE A 248 11.15 -8.99 -4.53
CA PHE A 248 11.94 -9.86 -3.66
C PHE A 248 12.32 -11.20 -4.30
N ILE A 249 11.48 -11.73 -5.19
CA ILE A 249 11.74 -12.97 -5.93
C ILE A 249 12.79 -12.72 -7.01
N THR A 250 12.75 -11.56 -7.67
CA THR A 250 13.71 -11.18 -8.72
C THR A 250 15.08 -10.76 -8.18
N SER A 251 15.16 -10.29 -6.94
CA SER A 251 16.42 -9.88 -6.27
C SER A 251 17.18 -11.04 -5.62
N GLY A 252 16.65 -12.27 -5.64
CA GLY A 252 17.36 -13.48 -5.20
C GLY A 252 17.24 -13.82 -3.71
N ASN A 253 16.54 -13.00 -2.90
CA ASN A 253 16.34 -13.20 -1.45
C ASN A 253 15.17 -14.17 -1.14
N THR A 254 15.11 -15.30 -1.84
CA THR A 254 14.04 -16.31 -1.66
C THR A 254 14.00 -16.97 -0.28
N ASN A 255 15.05 -16.82 0.53
CA ASN A 255 15.10 -17.34 1.91
C ASN A 255 14.15 -16.59 2.87
N GLU A 256 13.82 -15.32 2.61
CA GLU A 256 12.86 -14.56 3.43
C GLU A 256 11.41 -14.99 3.16
N LEU A 257 11.11 -15.52 1.97
CA LEU A 257 9.77 -16.03 1.65
C LEU A 257 9.41 -17.28 2.46
N ILE A 258 10.42 -18.04 2.92
CA ILE A 258 10.22 -19.26 3.73
C ILE A 258 10.11 -18.91 5.22
N SER A 259 10.69 -17.79 5.68
CA SER A 259 10.51 -17.31 7.06
C SER A 259 9.12 -16.71 7.31
N PHE A 260 8.34 -16.43 6.26
CA PHE A 260 6.93 -16.00 6.34
C PHE A 260 5.93 -17.16 6.52
N VAL A 261 6.38 -18.38 6.77
CA VAL A 261 5.50 -19.52 7.06
C VAL A 261 5.43 -19.72 8.57
N PRO A 262 4.32 -19.36 9.25
CA PRO A 262 4.15 -19.65 10.66
C PRO A 262 4.19 -21.16 10.90
N SER A 263 4.57 -21.58 12.11
CA SER A 263 4.53 -23.00 12.52
C SER A 263 3.17 -23.64 12.28
N ASP A 264 2.09 -22.86 12.39
CA ASP A 264 0.70 -23.29 12.18
C ASP A 264 0.30 -23.39 10.70
N GLY A 265 1.05 -22.71 9.80
CA GLY A 265 0.85 -22.76 8.35
C GLY A 265 1.35 -24.05 7.68
N ARG A 266 2.12 -24.88 8.41
CA ARG A 266 2.66 -26.15 7.89
C ARG A 266 1.59 -27.14 7.47
N ASN A 267 0.47 -27.20 8.19
CA ASN A 267 -0.66 -28.05 7.85
C ASN A 267 -1.34 -27.59 6.56
N LEU A 268 -1.50 -26.28 6.38
CA LEU A 268 -2.07 -25.69 5.17
C LEU A 268 -1.19 -25.99 3.96
N ILE A 269 0.13 -25.77 4.07
CA ILE A 269 1.09 -26.05 2.99
C ILE A 269 1.13 -27.55 2.67
N THR A 270 1.19 -28.41 3.67
CA THR A 270 1.22 -29.87 3.46
C THR A 270 -0.05 -30.34 2.75
N THR A 271 -1.22 -29.84 3.17
CA THR A 271 -2.50 -30.14 2.53
C THR A 271 -2.52 -29.66 1.07
N ALA A 272 -2.01 -28.45 0.81
CA ALA A 272 -1.91 -27.91 -0.54
C ALA A 272 -0.96 -28.73 -1.42
N LEU A 273 0.20 -29.17 -0.92
CA LEU A 273 1.14 -30.01 -1.65
C LEU A 273 0.53 -31.37 -2.00
N ILE A 274 -0.18 -32.00 -1.07
CA ILE A 274 -0.91 -33.25 -1.33
C ILE A 274 -2.00 -33.03 -2.39
N ALA A 275 -2.77 -31.95 -2.27
CA ALA A 275 -3.82 -31.60 -3.23
C ALA A 275 -3.23 -31.37 -4.64
N ILE A 276 -2.13 -30.61 -4.75
CA ILE A 276 -1.40 -30.38 -6.00
C ILE A 276 -0.90 -31.71 -6.57
N ALA A 277 -0.26 -32.56 -5.77
CA ALA A 277 0.25 -33.85 -6.24
C ALA A 277 -0.87 -34.76 -6.78
N GLY A 278 -1.98 -34.88 -6.04
CA GLY A 278 -3.15 -35.63 -6.48
C GLY A 278 -3.77 -35.07 -7.77
N LEU A 279 -3.87 -33.75 -7.87
CA LEU A 279 -4.37 -33.04 -9.03
C LEU A 279 -3.48 -33.24 -10.27
N LEU A 280 -2.15 -33.15 -10.11
CA LEU A 280 -1.20 -33.38 -11.20
C LEU A 280 -1.30 -34.83 -11.70
N VAL A 281 -1.40 -35.80 -10.78
CA VAL A 281 -1.63 -37.21 -11.14
C VAL A 281 -2.95 -37.38 -11.90
N ALA A 282 -4.03 -36.76 -11.44
CA ALA A 282 -5.33 -36.79 -12.12
C ALA A 282 -5.25 -36.21 -13.54
N PHE A 283 -4.63 -35.03 -13.72
CA PHE A 283 -4.46 -34.42 -15.05
C PHE A 283 -3.53 -35.21 -15.96
N ILE A 284 -2.48 -35.85 -15.42
CA ILE A 284 -1.61 -36.77 -16.17
C ILE A 284 -2.42 -37.98 -16.65
N ILE A 285 -3.21 -38.60 -15.77
CA ILE A 285 -4.08 -39.73 -16.13
C ILE A 285 -5.08 -39.30 -17.21
N LEU A 286 -5.74 -38.15 -17.04
CA LEU A 286 -6.68 -37.62 -18.04
C LEU A 286 -5.98 -37.30 -19.37
N GLN A 287 -4.75 -36.79 -19.36
CA GLN A 287 -3.95 -36.56 -20.55
C GLN A 287 -3.50 -37.86 -21.24
N ILE A 288 -3.33 -38.95 -20.48
CA ILE A 288 -3.02 -40.28 -20.98
C ILE A 288 -4.26 -40.93 -21.60
N ILE A 289 -5.41 -40.87 -20.90
CA ILE A 289 -6.70 -41.38 -21.36
C ILE A 289 -7.16 -40.61 -22.61
N ASP A 290 -6.98 -39.30 -22.60
CA ASP A 290 -7.36 -38.47 -23.73
C ASP A 290 -6.38 -38.65 -24.90
N GLY A 291 -6.90 -39.23 -25.97
CA GLY A 291 -6.20 -39.44 -27.23
C GLY A 291 -5.75 -38.16 -27.90
N ARG A 292 -6.34 -37.02 -27.53
CA ARG A 292 -6.11 -35.74 -28.17
C ARG A 292 -4.74 -35.16 -27.77
N LYS A 293 -3.84 -35.12 -28.75
CA LYS A 293 -2.48 -34.58 -28.58
C LYS A 293 -2.44 -33.05 -28.63
N GLN A 294 -3.42 -32.37 -29.20
CA GLN A 294 -3.41 -30.91 -29.35
C GLN A 294 -4.83 -30.39 -29.26
N PHE A 295 -5.03 -29.25 -28.60
CA PHE A 295 -6.34 -28.59 -28.52
C PHE A 295 -6.75 -28.04 -29.90
N ILE A 296 -5.84 -27.33 -30.57
CA ILE A 296 -5.93 -26.90 -31.97
C ILE A 296 -4.92 -27.71 -32.82
N PRO A 297 -5.34 -28.37 -33.92
CA PRO A 297 -4.44 -29.17 -34.76
C PRO A 297 -3.35 -28.31 -35.44
N GLY A 298 -2.07 -28.55 -35.14
CA GLY A 298 -0.98 -27.78 -35.74
C GLY A 298 0.38 -28.42 -35.56
N ARG A 299 0.96 -28.99 -36.63
CA ARG A 299 2.29 -29.61 -36.59
C ARG A 299 3.27 -28.80 -37.44
N TRP A 300 4.31 -28.25 -36.79
CA TRP A 300 5.40 -27.53 -37.45
C TRP A 300 6.05 -28.35 -38.58
N GLN A 301 6.24 -29.65 -38.39
CA GLN A 301 6.87 -30.55 -39.36
C GLN A 301 6.01 -30.85 -40.61
N CYS A 302 4.70 -30.57 -40.58
CA CYS A 302 3.77 -30.86 -41.68
C CYS A 302 3.26 -29.59 -42.39
N LEU A 303 3.90 -28.44 -42.14
CA LEU A 303 3.60 -27.15 -42.73
C LEU A 303 3.58 -27.19 -44.28
N LYS A 304 4.47 -27.99 -44.88
CA LYS A 304 4.58 -28.13 -46.35
C LYS A 304 3.56 -29.09 -46.96
N THR A 305 2.88 -29.94 -46.17
CA THR A 305 2.11 -31.09 -46.70
C THR A 305 0.60 -31.02 -46.43
N SER A 306 0.10 -30.16 -45.54
CA SER A 306 -1.34 -30.12 -45.20
C SER A 306 -1.86 -28.71 -44.89
N ILE A 307 -2.84 -28.24 -45.67
CA ILE A 307 -3.55 -26.96 -45.45
C ILE A 307 -4.22 -26.90 -44.07
N LYS A 308 -4.79 -28.01 -43.59
CA LYS A 308 -5.48 -28.08 -42.28
C LYS A 308 -4.54 -27.76 -41.11
N HIS A 309 -3.28 -28.20 -41.17
CA HIS A 309 -2.30 -27.92 -40.12
C HIS A 309 -1.74 -26.49 -40.20
N ARG A 310 -1.67 -25.90 -41.40
CA ARG A 310 -1.35 -24.48 -41.58
C ARG A 310 -2.42 -23.58 -40.97
N ILE A 311 -3.68 -23.82 -41.33
CA ILE A 311 -4.84 -23.08 -40.80
C ILE A 311 -4.89 -23.19 -39.28
N GLY A 312 -4.73 -24.39 -38.71
CA GLY A 312 -4.78 -24.56 -37.26
C GLY A 312 -3.62 -23.91 -36.50
N MET A 313 -2.41 -23.82 -37.07
CA MET A 313 -1.34 -23.05 -36.43
C MET A 313 -1.57 -21.55 -36.48
N VAL A 314 -2.08 -21.03 -37.59
CA VAL A 314 -2.48 -19.62 -37.68
C VAL A 314 -3.61 -19.32 -36.70
N ALA A 315 -4.64 -20.17 -36.65
CA ALA A 315 -5.75 -20.02 -35.70
C ALA A 315 -5.27 -20.06 -34.24
N ARG A 316 -4.32 -20.94 -33.90
CA ARG A 316 -3.71 -20.97 -32.56
C ARG A 316 -2.95 -19.69 -32.24
N LEU A 317 -2.11 -19.22 -33.17
CA LEU A 317 -1.35 -17.99 -32.97
C LEU A 317 -2.28 -16.81 -32.79
N LEU A 318 -3.31 -16.69 -33.63
CA LEU A 318 -4.33 -15.64 -33.50
C LEU A 318 -5.11 -15.74 -32.18
N ALA A 319 -5.48 -16.94 -31.73
CA ALA A 319 -6.17 -17.12 -30.46
C ALA A 319 -5.27 -16.78 -29.26
N PHE A 320 -3.99 -17.16 -29.30
CA PHE A 320 -3.00 -16.77 -28.30
C PHE A 320 -2.83 -15.25 -28.26
N LEU A 321 -2.58 -14.62 -29.41
CA LEU A 321 -2.42 -13.16 -29.48
C LEU A 321 -3.67 -12.43 -29.01
N LEU A 322 -4.86 -12.87 -29.44
CA LEU A 322 -6.12 -12.26 -29.03
C LEU A 322 -6.35 -12.36 -27.51
N SER A 323 -6.15 -13.54 -26.92
CA SER A 323 -6.33 -13.73 -25.47
C SER A 323 -5.27 -12.98 -24.65
N ALA A 324 -4.00 -13.00 -25.08
CA ALA A 324 -2.92 -12.29 -24.42
C ALA A 324 -3.11 -10.77 -24.50
N THR A 325 -3.46 -10.24 -25.68
CA THR A 325 -3.70 -8.79 -25.87
C THR A 325 -4.94 -8.33 -25.12
N MET A 326 -6.03 -9.12 -25.09
CA MET A 326 -7.22 -8.77 -24.32
C MET A 326 -6.93 -8.74 -22.81
N LEU A 327 -6.21 -9.75 -22.29
CA LEU A 327 -5.80 -9.79 -20.89
C LEU A 327 -4.88 -8.60 -20.54
N PHE A 328 -3.85 -8.38 -21.35
CA PHE A 328 -2.94 -7.25 -21.17
C PHE A 328 -3.68 -5.91 -21.22
N SER A 329 -4.53 -5.72 -22.22
CA SER A 329 -5.32 -4.48 -22.35
C SER A 329 -6.24 -4.27 -21.17
N PHE A 330 -6.90 -5.31 -20.66
CA PHE A 330 -7.75 -5.21 -19.48
C PHE A 330 -6.94 -4.77 -18.25
N CYS A 331 -5.88 -5.51 -17.91
CA CYS A 331 -5.06 -5.19 -16.74
C CYS A 331 -4.41 -3.81 -16.84
N TRP A 332 -3.89 -3.45 -18.02
CA TRP A 332 -3.24 -2.16 -18.25
C TRP A 332 -4.21 -0.98 -18.11
N ASN A 333 -5.48 -1.15 -18.47
CA ASN A 333 -6.46 -0.07 -18.46
C ASN A 333 -7.31 -0.05 -17.18
N LEU A 334 -7.23 -1.06 -16.30
CA LEU A 334 -8.12 -1.20 -15.15
C LEU A 334 -8.00 -0.03 -14.14
N SER A 335 -6.81 0.53 -13.96
CA SER A 335 -6.54 1.67 -13.08
C SER A 335 -6.72 3.03 -13.76
N VAL A 336 -6.79 3.07 -15.09
CA VAL A 336 -6.91 4.29 -15.87
C VAL A 336 -8.38 4.72 -15.91
N LYS A 337 -8.68 5.88 -15.31
CA LYS A 337 -10.02 6.48 -15.29
C LYS A 337 -10.58 6.62 -16.71
N ASP A 338 -11.88 6.39 -16.87
CA ASP A 338 -12.63 6.48 -18.14
C ASP A 338 -12.18 5.51 -19.25
N SER A 339 -11.27 4.58 -18.95
CA SER A 339 -10.92 3.50 -19.87
C SER A 339 -12.07 2.50 -20.03
N TRP A 340 -12.00 1.66 -21.07
CA TRP A 340 -13.00 0.61 -21.28
C TRP A 340 -12.99 -0.45 -20.16
N ALA A 341 -11.82 -0.75 -19.59
CA ALA A 341 -11.66 -1.75 -18.56
C ALA A 341 -12.15 -1.23 -17.20
N TYR A 342 -11.82 0.03 -16.87
CA TYR A 342 -12.34 0.72 -15.69
C TYR A 342 -13.86 0.84 -15.76
N SER A 343 -14.41 1.32 -16.88
CA SER A 343 -15.87 1.48 -17.06
C SER A 343 -16.61 0.15 -16.93
N LEU A 344 -16.08 -0.92 -17.54
CA LEU A 344 -16.65 -2.26 -17.42
C LEU A 344 -16.63 -2.77 -15.97
N ALA A 345 -15.50 -2.59 -15.27
CA ALA A 345 -15.37 -3.01 -13.88
C ALA A 345 -16.33 -2.22 -12.99
N TYR A 346 -16.39 -0.90 -13.16
CA TYR A 346 -17.26 0.00 -12.42
C TYR A 346 -18.75 -0.34 -12.61
N ASP A 347 -19.18 -0.61 -13.85
CA ASP A 347 -20.54 -1.08 -14.17
C ASP A 347 -20.87 -2.41 -13.49
N TRP A 348 -19.84 -3.24 -13.28
CA TRP A 348 -19.93 -4.54 -12.62
C TRP A 348 -19.74 -4.45 -11.10
N GLN A 349 -19.85 -3.23 -10.54
CA GLN A 349 -19.80 -2.88 -9.11
C GLN A 349 -18.41 -2.93 -8.48
N ASP A 350 -17.34 -2.79 -9.28
CA ASP A 350 -16.00 -2.52 -8.74
C ASP A 350 -15.96 -1.16 -8.04
N ARG A 351 -15.60 -1.15 -6.75
CA ARG A 351 -15.51 0.04 -5.89
C ARG A 351 -14.18 0.00 -5.14
N PRO A 352 -13.09 0.52 -5.73
CA PRO A 352 -11.74 0.34 -5.20
C PRO A 352 -11.57 0.89 -3.77
N VAL A 353 -10.87 0.17 -2.89
CA VAL A 353 -10.60 0.60 -1.51
C VAL A 353 -9.11 0.92 -1.31
N MET A 354 -8.73 2.16 -1.57
CA MET A 354 -7.32 2.61 -1.53
C MET A 354 -6.78 2.87 -0.12
N SER A 355 -7.59 2.70 0.92
CA SER A 355 -7.11 2.72 2.32
C SER A 355 -6.64 1.37 2.82
N SER A 356 -7.07 0.28 2.18
CA SER A 356 -6.78 -1.07 2.63
C SER A 356 -6.79 -2.05 1.47
N ALA A 357 -5.60 -2.53 1.08
CA ALA A 357 -5.45 -3.53 0.02
C ALA A 357 -6.20 -4.84 0.35
N ILE A 358 -6.27 -5.21 1.65
CA ILE A 358 -7.04 -6.39 2.07
C ILE A 358 -8.55 -6.17 1.91
N ALA A 359 -9.07 -5.01 2.28
CA ALA A 359 -10.48 -4.68 2.10
C ALA A 359 -10.83 -4.62 0.60
N ASP A 360 -9.96 -4.05 -0.24
CA ASP A 360 -10.14 -4.04 -1.69
C ASP A 360 -10.23 -5.46 -2.28
N ALA A 361 -9.32 -6.35 -1.88
CA ALA A 361 -9.33 -7.75 -2.31
C ALA A 361 -10.54 -8.53 -1.78
N GLN A 362 -10.99 -8.24 -0.56
CA GLN A 362 -12.18 -8.87 0.02
C GLN A 362 -13.48 -8.40 -0.66
N ASN A 363 -13.57 -7.12 -1.00
CA ASN A 363 -14.77 -6.50 -1.59
C ASN A 363 -14.86 -6.73 -3.10
N ASN A 364 -13.80 -6.37 -3.84
CA ASN A 364 -13.78 -6.40 -5.32
C ASN A 364 -13.22 -7.70 -5.89
N GLY A 365 -12.55 -8.48 -5.04
CA GLY A 365 -11.98 -9.76 -5.36
C GLY A 365 -10.48 -9.69 -5.63
N THR A 366 -9.78 -10.76 -5.24
CA THR A 366 -8.31 -10.82 -5.21
C THR A 366 -7.67 -10.54 -6.57
N VAL A 367 -8.27 -11.02 -7.67
CA VAL A 367 -7.69 -10.84 -9.01
C VAL A 367 -7.81 -9.40 -9.47
N ILE A 368 -8.95 -8.77 -9.24
CA ILE A 368 -9.20 -7.38 -9.64
C ILE A 368 -8.36 -6.41 -8.83
N SER A 369 -8.29 -6.61 -7.51
CA SER A 369 -7.42 -5.83 -6.63
C SER A 369 -5.95 -5.95 -7.05
N PHE A 370 -5.45 -7.17 -7.26
CA PHE A 370 -4.07 -7.38 -7.75
C PHE A 370 -3.83 -6.75 -9.13
N SER A 371 -4.76 -6.93 -10.07
CA SER A 371 -4.63 -6.38 -11.42
C SER A 371 -4.58 -4.85 -11.45
N ARG A 372 -5.26 -4.18 -10.52
CA ARG A 372 -5.28 -2.72 -10.43
C ARG A 372 -3.92 -2.13 -10.10
N LEU A 373 -3.11 -2.86 -9.34
CA LEU A 373 -1.78 -2.43 -8.92
C LEU A 373 -0.68 -2.79 -9.95
N LEU A 374 -1.01 -3.47 -11.05
CA LEU A 374 -0.03 -3.91 -12.06
C LEU A 374 0.47 -2.78 -12.96
N HIS A 375 -0.39 -1.83 -13.26
CA HIS A 375 -0.04 -0.65 -14.03
C HIS A 375 -0.71 0.55 -13.39
N THR A 376 0.09 1.57 -13.14
CA THR A 376 -0.36 2.86 -12.67
C THR A 376 0.24 3.87 -13.63
N ASP A 377 -0.60 4.72 -14.21
CA ASP A 377 -0.12 5.91 -14.89
C ASP A 377 0.23 6.92 -13.79
N ILE A 378 1.53 7.20 -13.62
CA ILE A 378 2.03 8.00 -12.49
C ILE A 378 2.01 9.48 -12.83
N MET A 379 2.64 9.84 -13.95
CA MET A 379 2.85 11.23 -14.38
C MET A 379 3.20 11.24 -15.87
N GLU A 380 2.68 12.21 -16.61
CA GLU A 380 3.11 12.45 -17.99
C GLU A 380 4.56 12.95 -18.04
N GLU A 381 5.36 12.47 -19.00
CA GLU A 381 6.74 12.91 -19.17
C GLU A 381 6.81 14.40 -19.54
N PRO A 382 7.39 15.27 -18.70
CA PRO A 382 7.48 16.69 -19.01
C PRO A 382 8.42 16.97 -20.18
N GLU A 383 8.09 17.98 -20.99
CA GLU A 383 8.93 18.39 -22.11
C GLU A 383 10.35 18.77 -21.63
N GLY A 384 11.37 18.22 -22.30
CA GLY A 384 12.77 18.51 -21.99
C GLY A 384 13.38 17.63 -20.88
N TYR A 385 12.64 16.64 -20.37
CA TYR A 385 13.19 15.66 -19.44
C TYR A 385 14.40 14.93 -20.03
N SER A 386 15.54 15.03 -19.34
CA SER A 386 16.80 14.37 -19.70
C SER A 386 17.79 14.44 -18.54
N GLN A 387 18.82 13.57 -18.58
CA GLN A 387 19.92 13.64 -17.61
C GLN A 387 20.58 15.02 -17.57
N ALA A 388 20.82 15.63 -18.73
CA ALA A 388 21.43 16.96 -18.82
C ALA A 388 20.54 18.06 -18.20
N ALA A 389 19.22 17.93 -18.30
CA ALA A 389 18.29 18.83 -17.61
C ALA A 389 18.39 18.67 -16.09
N MET A 390 18.42 17.43 -15.58
CA MET A 390 18.54 17.17 -14.14
C MET A 390 19.87 17.70 -13.59
N GLU A 391 20.99 17.48 -14.28
CA GLU A 391 22.30 18.04 -13.88
C GLU A 391 22.31 19.59 -13.86
N LYS A 392 21.56 20.22 -14.77
CA LYS A 392 21.40 21.69 -14.78
C LYS A 392 20.59 22.15 -13.57
N LEU A 393 19.50 21.46 -13.23
CA LEU A 393 18.68 21.76 -12.06
C LEU A 393 19.47 21.55 -10.76
N THR A 394 20.25 20.47 -10.64
CA THR A 394 21.13 20.25 -9.50
C THR A 394 22.07 21.44 -9.31
N LYS A 395 22.74 21.91 -10.38
CA LYS A 395 23.64 23.09 -10.28
C LYS A 395 22.89 24.38 -9.93
N LYS A 396 21.70 24.60 -10.51
CA LYS A 396 20.86 25.78 -10.24
C LYS A 396 20.50 25.87 -8.77
N TYR A 397 19.97 24.78 -8.21
CA TYR A 397 19.47 24.77 -6.84
C TYR A 397 20.55 24.52 -5.78
N SER A 398 21.70 23.91 -6.13
CA SER A 398 22.86 23.93 -5.25
C SER A 398 23.37 25.36 -5.02
N ARG A 399 23.43 26.19 -6.06
CA ARG A 399 23.78 27.61 -5.88
C ARG A 399 22.76 28.35 -5.01
N LEU A 400 21.47 28.10 -5.24
CA LEU A 400 20.42 28.70 -4.42
C LEU A 400 20.53 28.26 -2.94
N ALA A 401 20.82 26.97 -2.70
CA ALA A 401 21.05 26.46 -1.36
C ALA A 401 22.25 27.13 -0.70
N GLU A 402 23.38 27.27 -1.40
CA GLU A 402 24.55 28.01 -0.92
C GLU A 402 24.18 29.45 -0.52
N GLU A 403 23.42 30.16 -1.37
CA GLU A 403 22.98 31.55 -1.11
C GLU A 403 22.07 31.65 0.13
N ILE A 404 21.11 30.74 0.28
CA ILE A 404 20.25 30.67 1.47
C ILE A 404 21.10 30.35 2.70
N ASN A 405 22.00 29.36 2.60
CA ASN A 405 22.79 28.84 3.70
C ASN A 405 23.83 29.84 4.25
N LEU A 406 24.22 30.86 3.48
CA LEU A 406 25.05 31.97 3.97
C LEU A 406 24.40 32.74 5.14
N ASN A 407 23.07 32.74 5.22
CA ASN A 407 22.31 33.46 6.23
C ASN A 407 21.61 32.52 7.23
N ARG A 408 21.85 31.21 7.17
CA ARG A 408 21.28 30.19 8.07
C ARG A 408 22.36 29.67 9.01
N ASN A 409 22.10 29.72 10.31
CA ASN A 409 23.10 29.39 11.34
C ASN A 409 22.97 27.96 11.87
N ASN A 410 21.80 27.34 11.73
CA ASN A 410 21.50 26.04 12.33
C ASN A 410 21.52 24.92 11.26
N ARG A 411 21.48 23.65 11.67
CA ARG A 411 21.15 22.51 10.79
C ARG A 411 19.81 21.91 11.20
N LEU A 412 19.10 21.29 10.26
CA LEU A 412 17.84 20.60 10.55
C LEU A 412 18.07 19.46 11.57
N THR A 413 19.13 18.69 11.35
CA THR A 413 19.53 17.51 12.12
C THR A 413 20.17 17.83 13.47
N ASP A 414 20.43 19.11 13.78
CA ASP A 414 20.86 19.56 15.11
C ASP A 414 19.68 19.63 16.12
N SER A 415 18.45 19.38 15.66
CA SER A 415 17.23 19.33 16.47
C SER A 415 16.48 18.02 16.22
N THR A 416 15.77 17.54 17.24
CA THR A 416 14.72 16.54 17.02
C THR A 416 13.52 17.21 16.34
N VAL A 417 13.10 16.67 15.20
CA VAL A 417 11.88 17.10 14.50
C VAL A 417 10.79 16.05 14.71
N ILE A 418 9.63 16.51 15.17
CA ILE A 418 8.44 15.69 15.38
C ILE A 418 7.38 16.15 14.39
N MET A 419 7.13 15.35 13.35
CA MET A 419 6.06 15.58 12.40
C MET A 419 4.80 14.84 12.87
N ILE A 420 3.70 15.56 13.02
CA ILE A 420 2.44 15.02 13.54
C ILE A 420 1.33 15.30 12.54
N LEU A 421 0.76 14.24 12.02
CA LEU A 421 -0.51 14.23 11.33
C LEU A 421 -1.62 14.01 12.36
N SER A 422 -2.40 15.05 12.64
CA SER A 422 -3.60 14.98 13.48
C SER A 422 -4.81 14.64 12.62
N GLU A 423 -5.26 13.39 12.74
CA GLU A 423 -6.31 12.83 11.89
C GLU A 423 -7.58 13.69 11.88
N SER A 424 -8.06 14.00 10.69
CA SER A 424 -9.27 14.77 10.41
C SER A 424 -9.35 16.14 11.10
N PHE A 425 -8.24 16.70 11.61
CA PHE A 425 -8.30 17.96 12.36
C PHE A 425 -8.51 19.17 11.44
N ALA A 426 -9.54 19.95 11.72
CA ALA A 426 -9.76 21.28 11.14
C ALA A 426 -10.63 22.11 12.08
N ASP A 427 -10.33 23.41 12.18
CA ASP A 427 -11.11 24.38 12.95
C ASP A 427 -12.57 24.42 12.46
N PRO A 428 -13.52 23.93 13.28
CA PRO A 428 -14.91 23.82 12.86
C PRO A 428 -15.58 25.21 12.75
N THR A 429 -15.00 26.26 13.35
CA THR A 429 -15.57 27.61 13.34
C THR A 429 -15.43 28.33 12.00
N ARG A 430 -14.57 27.82 11.09
CA ARG A 430 -14.45 28.31 9.71
C ARG A 430 -15.50 27.75 8.76
N ILE A 431 -16.23 26.71 9.16
CA ILE A 431 -17.19 26.04 8.28
C ILE A 431 -18.43 26.92 8.06
N PRO A 432 -18.74 27.30 6.81
CA PRO A 432 -19.88 28.14 6.52
C PRO A 432 -21.19 27.49 6.96
N GLY A 433 -22.06 28.28 7.60
CA GLY A 433 -23.36 27.85 8.07
C GLY A 433 -23.40 27.31 9.51
N LEU A 434 -22.26 27.12 10.17
CA LEU A 434 -22.21 26.69 11.58
C LEU A 434 -21.99 27.86 12.54
N ALA A 435 -22.54 27.76 13.77
CA ALA A 435 -22.22 28.63 14.89
C ALA A 435 -22.00 27.85 16.18
N PHE A 436 -21.06 28.34 16.99
CA PHE A 436 -20.63 27.70 18.22
C PHE A 436 -20.81 28.65 19.40
N THR A 437 -21.33 28.12 20.51
CA THR A 437 -21.54 28.85 21.78
C THR A 437 -20.22 29.19 22.46
N GLN A 438 -19.21 28.35 22.26
CA GLN A 438 -17.87 28.49 22.82
C GLN A 438 -16.83 27.97 21.83
N ASP A 439 -15.59 28.42 22.00
CA ASP A 439 -14.45 27.96 21.21
C ASP A 439 -14.14 26.47 21.50
N PRO A 440 -14.20 25.56 20.51
CA PRO A 440 -13.92 24.15 20.73
C PRO A 440 -12.41 23.81 20.72
N ILE A 441 -11.54 24.70 20.24
CA ILE A 441 -10.09 24.46 20.12
C ILE A 441 -9.23 25.64 20.67
N PRO A 442 -9.50 26.14 21.88
CA PRO A 442 -8.87 27.36 22.39
C PRO A 442 -7.36 27.21 22.59
N ASN A 443 -6.84 26.03 22.92
CA ASN A 443 -5.42 25.85 23.22
C ASN A 443 -4.57 25.83 21.95
N ILE A 444 -4.98 25.10 20.92
CA ILE A 444 -4.32 25.05 19.60
C ILE A 444 -4.34 26.45 18.97
N ARG A 445 -5.49 27.13 18.99
CA ARG A 445 -5.58 28.51 18.51
C ARG A 445 -4.63 29.45 19.26
N GLN A 446 -4.47 29.26 20.58
CA GLN A 446 -3.50 30.02 21.36
C GLN A 446 -2.05 29.70 20.95
N ILE A 447 -1.70 28.44 20.73
CA ILE A 447 -0.37 28.02 20.23
C ILE A 447 -0.06 28.71 18.89
N GLU A 448 -1.00 28.65 17.95
CA GLU A 448 -0.89 29.28 16.63
C GLU A 448 -0.64 30.79 16.70
N THR A 449 -1.15 31.48 17.73
CA THR A 449 -0.88 32.91 17.89
C THR A 449 0.59 33.21 18.22
N THR A 450 1.31 32.27 18.83
CA THR A 450 2.65 32.45 19.39
C THR A 450 3.78 31.90 18.53
N THR A 451 3.47 31.09 17.53
CA THR A 451 4.47 30.42 16.67
C THR A 451 4.12 30.54 15.19
N THR A 452 4.98 30.03 14.29
CA THR A 452 4.66 29.89 12.86
C THR A 452 3.43 29.01 12.67
N SER A 453 2.42 29.51 11.98
CA SER A 453 1.14 28.82 11.77
C SER A 453 0.41 29.38 10.56
N GLY A 454 -0.60 28.66 10.08
CA GLY A 454 -1.46 29.07 8.99
C GLY A 454 -2.43 27.97 8.59
N LEU A 455 -2.96 28.08 7.38
CA LEU A 455 -3.81 27.05 6.78
C LEU A 455 -3.03 26.19 5.79
N MET A 456 -3.37 24.91 5.78
CA MET A 456 -2.90 23.94 4.79
C MET A 456 -4.04 23.61 3.83
N LEU A 457 -3.79 23.77 2.54
CA LEU A 457 -4.67 23.27 1.49
C LEU A 457 -4.48 21.76 1.38
N SER A 458 -5.45 21.01 1.88
CA SER A 458 -5.52 19.57 1.80
C SER A 458 -5.94 19.11 0.41
N SER A 459 -5.35 18.00 -0.04
CA SER A 459 -5.80 17.28 -1.23
C SER A 459 -7.00 16.36 -0.97
N GLY A 460 -7.50 16.30 0.27
CA GLY A 460 -8.55 15.37 0.72
C GLY A 460 -9.73 16.04 1.42
N TYR A 461 -10.87 15.33 1.43
CA TYR A 461 -12.06 15.63 2.21
C TYR A 461 -12.68 14.29 2.64
N GLY A 462 -12.77 14.08 3.96
CA GLY A 462 -13.25 12.82 4.54
C GLY A 462 -12.36 11.61 4.30
N GLY A 463 -11.12 11.83 3.89
CA GLY A 463 -10.16 10.79 3.56
C GLY A 463 -9.00 11.36 2.72
N GLY A 464 -8.02 10.50 2.44
CA GLY A 464 -6.86 10.85 1.61
C GLY A 464 -5.56 11.00 2.40
N THR A 465 -5.57 10.75 3.72
CA THR A 465 -4.46 10.83 4.67
C THR A 465 -3.10 10.45 4.06
N ALA A 466 -2.98 9.28 3.43
CA ALA A 466 -1.71 8.82 2.86
C ALA A 466 -1.12 9.70 1.75
N ASN A 467 -1.95 10.43 1.00
CA ASN A 467 -1.47 11.36 -0.01
C ASN A 467 -0.95 12.66 0.63
N ILE A 468 -1.67 13.19 1.62
CA ILE A 468 -1.21 14.36 2.39
C ILE A 468 0.10 14.02 3.13
N GLU A 469 0.16 12.83 3.73
CA GLU A 469 1.33 12.30 4.40
C GLU A 469 2.51 12.11 3.43
N TYR A 470 2.25 11.59 2.22
CA TYR A 470 3.23 11.48 1.15
C TYR A 470 3.81 12.85 0.78
N GLU A 471 2.94 13.84 0.57
CA GLU A 471 3.34 15.21 0.27
C GLU A 471 4.23 15.77 1.39
N ALA A 472 3.81 15.63 2.65
CA ALA A 472 4.55 16.12 3.81
C ALA A 472 5.93 15.48 3.99
N LEU A 473 6.05 14.17 3.79
CA LEU A 473 7.30 13.42 3.98
C LEU A 473 8.28 13.55 2.82
N THR A 474 7.80 13.82 1.60
CA THR A 474 8.64 13.78 0.38
C THR A 474 8.83 15.14 -0.28
N GLY A 475 7.96 16.11 -0.01
CA GLY A 475 7.93 17.38 -0.72
C GLY A 475 7.46 17.28 -2.18
N LEU A 476 6.84 16.16 -2.58
CA LEU A 476 6.32 15.93 -3.94
C LEU A 476 4.79 16.09 -3.92
N SER A 477 4.23 16.93 -4.80
CA SER A 477 2.80 17.26 -4.76
C SER A 477 1.96 16.33 -5.62
N MET A 478 0.82 15.89 -5.10
CA MET A 478 -0.18 15.15 -5.85
C MET A 478 -0.73 15.93 -7.05
N SER A 479 -0.62 17.25 -7.04
CA SER A 479 -1.07 18.15 -8.12
C SER A 479 -0.42 17.87 -9.48
N ASN A 480 0.80 17.33 -9.47
CA ASN A 480 1.56 17.04 -10.70
C ASN A 480 1.34 15.62 -11.22
N TYR A 481 0.67 14.75 -10.46
CA TYR A 481 0.46 13.35 -10.85
C TYR A 481 -0.77 13.17 -11.73
N SER A 482 -0.79 12.04 -12.45
CA SER A 482 -1.96 11.60 -13.19
C SER A 482 -3.15 11.45 -12.24
N PRO A 483 -4.36 11.90 -12.63
CA PRO A 483 -5.58 11.68 -11.84
C PRO A 483 -5.90 10.20 -11.56
N SER A 484 -5.25 9.27 -12.27
CA SER A 484 -5.36 7.82 -12.01
C SER A 484 -4.51 7.31 -10.84
N LEU A 485 -3.54 8.12 -10.38
CA LEU A 485 -2.76 7.87 -9.17
C LEU A 485 -3.54 8.35 -7.94
N SER A 486 -4.54 7.56 -7.55
CA SER A 486 -5.40 7.85 -6.39
C SER A 486 -4.71 7.71 -5.04
N SER A 487 -3.67 6.87 -4.92
CA SER A 487 -2.88 6.71 -3.71
C SER A 487 -1.40 6.51 -4.04
N ALA A 488 -0.55 7.47 -3.65
CA ALA A 488 0.88 7.35 -3.84
C ALA A 488 1.46 6.14 -3.07
N TYR A 489 0.96 5.89 -1.86
CA TYR A 489 1.42 4.78 -1.01
C TYR A 489 1.07 3.41 -1.58
N GLN A 490 -0.09 3.23 -2.22
CA GLN A 490 -0.43 1.93 -2.80
C GLN A 490 0.15 1.75 -4.21
N GLN A 491 0.14 2.80 -5.01
CA GLN A 491 0.32 2.68 -6.46
C GLN A 491 1.69 3.12 -6.96
N LEU A 492 2.45 3.90 -6.18
CA LEU A 492 3.76 4.46 -6.55
C LEU A 492 4.88 3.89 -5.66
N VAL A 493 4.90 4.23 -4.37
CA VAL A 493 6.06 4.03 -3.48
C VAL A 493 6.56 2.57 -3.42
N PRO A 494 5.71 1.54 -3.32
CA PRO A 494 6.16 0.15 -3.25
C PRO A 494 6.98 -0.28 -4.47
N ASN A 495 6.72 0.33 -5.64
CA ASN A 495 7.38 0.02 -6.90
C ASN A 495 8.58 0.94 -7.20
N GLN A 496 8.79 2.01 -6.44
CA GLN A 496 9.92 2.92 -6.64
C GLN A 496 11.25 2.23 -6.34
N GLN A 497 12.24 2.50 -7.20
CA GLN A 497 13.63 2.09 -6.98
C GLN A 497 14.34 3.03 -6.02
N TRP A 498 14.00 4.32 -6.08
CA TRP A 498 14.49 5.37 -5.19
C TRP A 498 13.28 6.14 -4.65
N ALA A 499 13.16 6.19 -3.32
CA ALA A 499 12.06 6.85 -2.61
C ALA A 499 12.63 7.83 -1.56
N PRO A 500 13.09 9.02 -1.99
CA PRO A 500 13.62 10.02 -1.08
C PRO A 500 12.50 10.57 -0.18
N SER A 501 12.82 10.76 1.09
CA SER A 501 11.92 11.31 2.11
C SER A 501 12.74 12.03 3.19
N PHE A 502 12.17 13.07 3.81
CA PHE A 502 12.95 13.99 4.65
C PHE A 502 13.54 13.34 5.91
N ASN A 503 12.93 12.26 6.43
CA ASN A 503 13.45 11.50 7.57
C ASN A 503 14.86 10.93 7.30
N GLN A 504 15.20 10.68 6.02
CA GLN A 504 16.51 10.16 5.64
C GLN A 504 17.65 11.13 5.97
N LEU A 505 17.38 12.45 6.08
CA LEU A 505 18.37 13.42 6.53
C LEU A 505 18.91 13.12 7.94
N TRP A 506 18.03 12.66 8.85
CA TRP A 506 18.43 12.26 10.20
C TRP A 506 19.15 10.91 10.20
N ASN A 507 18.74 9.97 9.35
CA ASN A 507 19.44 8.70 9.21
C ASN A 507 20.88 8.86 8.69
N GLU A 508 21.11 9.85 7.80
CA GLU A 508 22.40 10.07 7.14
C GLU A 508 23.41 10.87 7.99
N GLU A 509 22.96 11.73 8.92
CA GLU A 509 23.83 12.66 9.65
C GLU A 509 24.93 11.94 10.45
N ASP A 510 24.58 10.87 11.15
CA ASP A 510 25.52 10.06 11.94
C ASP A 510 25.54 8.57 11.54
N GLY A 511 24.66 8.18 10.61
CA GLY A 511 24.54 6.81 10.12
C GLY A 511 23.89 5.84 11.10
N THR A 512 23.22 6.31 12.16
CA THR A 512 22.65 5.47 13.23
C THR A 512 21.20 5.06 12.98
N GLY A 513 20.50 5.72 12.05
CA GLY A 513 19.10 5.44 11.77
C GLY A 513 18.15 6.11 12.76
N ASP A 514 18.27 7.42 12.91
CA ASP A 514 17.50 8.21 13.87
C ASP A 514 16.14 8.68 13.34
N SER A 515 15.41 7.78 12.66
CA SER A 515 14.03 8.03 12.25
C SER A 515 13.05 6.97 12.74
N THR A 516 11.97 7.40 13.40
CA THR A 516 10.93 6.53 13.94
C THR A 516 9.56 7.00 13.48
N ALA A 517 8.76 6.07 12.97
CA ALA A 517 7.35 6.29 12.68
C ALA A 517 6.49 5.64 13.77
N LEU A 518 5.41 6.31 14.14
CA LEU A 518 4.39 5.85 15.07
C LEU A 518 3.03 6.02 14.40
N HIS A 519 2.20 4.98 14.47
CA HIS A 519 0.81 5.08 14.04
C HIS A 519 -0.10 4.42 15.05
N SER A 520 -1.09 5.18 15.51
CA SER A 520 -2.12 4.76 16.47
C SER A 520 -3.15 3.78 15.88
N PHE A 521 -2.79 3.07 14.81
CA PHE A 521 -3.59 2.05 14.14
C PHE A 521 -2.76 0.90 13.60
N PHE A 522 -3.42 0.01 12.85
CA PHE A 522 -2.79 -1.13 12.19
C PHE A 522 -1.74 -0.68 11.16
N ARG A 523 -0.59 -1.36 11.18
CA ARG A 523 0.56 -1.03 10.32
C ARG A 523 0.33 -1.14 8.82
N ASN A 524 -0.65 -1.94 8.40
CA ASN A 524 -0.95 -2.20 7.00
C ASN A 524 -1.90 -1.17 6.37
N MET A 525 -2.48 -0.26 7.16
CA MET A 525 -3.33 0.80 6.63
C MET A 525 -2.50 1.64 5.65
N TYR A 526 -3.01 1.81 4.43
CA TYR A 526 -2.29 2.41 3.31
C TYR A 526 -0.92 1.77 2.97
N LEU A 527 -0.67 0.50 3.31
CA LEU A 527 0.64 -0.15 3.12
C LEU A 527 1.81 0.55 3.84
N ARG A 528 1.56 1.22 4.97
CA ARG A 528 2.59 1.95 5.72
C ARG A 528 3.80 1.10 6.10
N ASP A 529 3.60 -0.19 6.39
CA ASP A 529 4.71 -1.10 6.68
C ASP A 529 5.72 -1.20 5.51
N THR A 530 5.22 -1.31 4.28
CA THR A 530 6.03 -1.36 3.05
C THR A 530 6.57 0.02 2.69
N VAL A 531 5.75 1.06 2.85
CA VAL A 531 6.10 2.45 2.50
C VAL A 531 7.17 3.00 3.41
N TYR A 532 7.05 2.82 4.73
CA TYR A 532 8.04 3.33 5.68
C TYR A 532 9.37 2.58 5.59
N GLU A 533 9.35 1.29 5.23
CA GLU A 533 10.57 0.56 4.87
C GLU A 533 11.24 1.19 3.64
N LYS A 534 10.46 1.53 2.60
CA LYS A 534 10.97 2.23 1.39
C LYS A 534 11.51 3.63 1.69
N PHE A 535 10.86 4.36 2.60
CA PHE A 535 11.34 5.65 3.10
C PHE A 535 12.52 5.54 4.07
N GLY A 536 12.90 4.33 4.47
CA GLY A 536 14.05 4.10 5.34
C GLY A 536 13.81 4.52 6.79
N PHE A 537 12.57 4.50 7.28
CA PHE A 537 12.33 4.60 8.72
C PHE A 537 13.02 3.43 9.42
N SER A 538 13.77 3.73 10.48
CA SER A 538 14.52 2.71 11.22
C SER A 538 13.63 1.94 12.19
N GLU A 539 12.54 2.56 12.61
CA GLU A 539 11.55 1.95 13.49
C GLU A 539 10.13 2.34 13.07
N PHE A 540 9.19 1.40 13.17
CA PHE A 540 7.75 1.65 13.00
C PHE A 540 6.97 0.96 14.12
N ARG A 541 6.25 1.76 14.93
CA ARG A 541 5.47 1.29 16.10
C ARG A 541 3.97 1.47 15.87
N THR A 542 3.19 0.43 16.13
CA THR A 542 1.74 0.37 15.82
C THR A 542 0.92 -0.34 16.90
N ILE A 543 -0.40 -0.45 16.72
CA ILE A 543 -1.24 -1.23 17.66
C ILE A 543 -1.13 -2.74 17.47
N ASP A 544 -0.50 -3.19 16.38
CA ASP A 544 -0.29 -4.59 16.01
C ASP A 544 1.18 -4.88 15.62
N GLY A 545 1.50 -6.15 15.39
CA GLY A 545 2.84 -6.58 15.01
C GLY A 545 3.80 -6.80 16.18
N SER A 546 5.11 -6.92 15.87
CA SER A 546 6.14 -7.21 16.87
C SER A 546 6.63 -5.98 17.61
N ASN A 547 6.45 -4.78 17.05
CA ASN A 547 6.88 -3.53 17.64
C ASN A 547 5.66 -2.64 17.92
N MET A 548 5.10 -2.78 19.12
CA MET A 548 3.83 -2.15 19.46
C MET A 548 4.04 -0.83 20.20
N LEU A 549 3.05 0.06 20.09
CA LEU A 549 2.90 1.22 20.97
C LEU A 549 2.76 0.76 22.43
N GLU A 550 3.39 1.46 23.36
CA GLU A 550 3.32 1.17 24.80
C GLU A 550 1.99 1.60 25.40
N ASN A 551 1.58 2.84 25.15
CA ASN A 551 0.25 3.34 25.52
C ASN A 551 -0.72 3.15 24.33
N ARG A 552 -1.89 2.56 24.58
CA ARG A 552 -2.97 2.34 23.59
C ARG A 552 -4.34 2.68 24.19
N ASP A 553 -4.37 3.57 25.16
CA ASP A 553 -5.60 3.95 25.86
C ASP A 553 -6.59 4.62 24.92
N LEU A 554 -7.85 4.23 25.07
CA LEU A 554 -8.98 4.74 24.30
C LEU A 554 -9.73 5.76 25.17
N LEU A 555 -10.31 6.78 24.53
CA LEU A 555 -11.34 7.59 25.18
C LEU A 555 -12.57 6.72 25.51
N PRO A 556 -13.38 7.06 26.53
CA PRO A 556 -14.60 6.32 26.85
C PRO A 556 -15.52 6.17 25.64
N GLY A 557 -15.82 4.92 25.25
CA GLY A 557 -16.69 4.61 24.11
C GLY A 557 -16.02 4.66 22.74
N ALA A 558 -14.75 5.09 22.64
CA ALA A 558 -13.99 5.05 21.38
C ALA A 558 -13.46 3.64 21.07
N ILE A 559 -13.15 3.43 19.79
CA ILE A 559 -12.44 2.25 19.28
C ILE A 559 -11.01 2.55 18.83
N TYR A 560 -10.64 3.84 18.76
CA TYR A 560 -9.34 4.31 18.31
C TYR A 560 -8.53 4.82 19.49
N VAL A 561 -7.22 4.60 19.43
CA VAL A 561 -6.27 5.09 20.43
C VAL A 561 -6.36 6.61 20.49
N SER A 562 -6.42 7.13 21.71
CA SER A 562 -6.53 8.57 21.97
C SER A 562 -5.29 9.33 21.50
N ASP A 563 -5.45 10.62 21.23
CA ASP A 563 -4.34 11.51 20.89
C ASP A 563 -3.39 11.69 22.09
N GLU A 564 -3.92 11.71 23.32
CA GLU A 564 -3.12 11.71 24.56
C GLU A 564 -2.18 10.49 24.62
N ALA A 565 -2.72 9.28 24.44
CA ALA A 565 -1.90 8.06 24.40
C ALA A 565 -0.92 8.08 23.22
N SER A 566 -1.30 8.63 22.08
CA SER A 566 -0.42 8.77 20.91
C SER A 566 0.77 9.68 21.19
N TYR A 567 0.53 10.83 21.85
CA TYR A 567 1.56 11.77 22.28
C TYR A 567 2.45 11.21 23.39
N ASP A 568 1.90 10.41 24.31
CA ASP A 568 2.69 9.69 25.30
C ASP A 568 3.74 8.79 24.66
N ASN A 569 3.38 8.05 23.60
CA ASN A 569 4.34 7.20 22.90
C ASN A 569 5.46 8.00 22.24
N VAL A 570 5.19 9.23 21.77
CA VAL A 570 6.24 10.12 21.26
C VAL A 570 7.19 10.54 22.38
N ILE A 571 6.66 10.88 23.57
CA ILE A 571 7.49 11.19 24.74
C ILE A 571 8.34 9.99 25.13
N THR A 572 7.75 8.79 25.20
CA THR A 572 8.48 7.54 25.47
C THR A 572 9.58 7.30 24.44
N GLN A 573 9.32 7.56 23.15
CA GLN A 573 10.34 7.44 22.11
C GLN A 573 11.51 8.40 22.35
N LEU A 574 11.23 9.67 22.64
CA LEU A 574 12.26 10.67 22.96
C LEU A 574 13.10 10.24 24.18
N GLU A 575 12.45 9.76 25.24
CA GLU A 575 13.09 9.31 26.48
C GLU A 575 13.93 8.05 26.31
N SER A 576 13.58 7.18 25.35
CA SER A 576 14.35 5.97 25.04
C SER A 576 15.74 6.26 24.46
N ARG A 577 15.92 7.44 23.86
CA ARG A 577 17.11 7.87 23.12
C ARG A 577 17.43 9.35 23.41
N PRO A 578 17.70 9.70 24.69
CA PRO A 578 17.75 11.11 25.13
C PRO A 578 18.88 11.91 24.46
N ASN A 579 19.94 11.24 24.02
CA ASN A 579 21.12 11.87 23.43
C ASN A 579 21.05 12.02 21.90
N GLU A 580 20.07 11.43 21.20
CA GLU A 580 20.00 11.35 19.73
C GLU A 580 18.96 12.34 19.16
N ASN A 581 19.36 13.17 18.19
CA ASN A 581 18.42 14.04 17.49
C ASN A 581 17.65 13.19 16.48
N GLN A 582 16.33 13.17 16.58
CA GLN A 582 15.51 12.22 15.83
C GLN A 582 14.61 12.92 14.82
N PHE A 583 14.21 12.17 13.80
CA PHE A 583 12.98 12.44 13.07
C PHE A 583 11.88 11.51 13.57
N ILE A 584 10.89 12.04 14.27
CA ILE A 584 9.74 11.29 14.74
C ILE A 584 8.53 11.67 13.89
N HIS A 585 7.87 10.67 13.30
CA HIS A 585 6.63 10.88 12.55
C HIS A 585 5.48 10.18 13.26
N LEU A 586 4.43 10.91 13.63
CA LEU A 586 3.24 10.38 14.28
C LEU A 586 2.00 10.59 13.40
N VAL A 587 1.21 9.52 13.22
CA VAL A 587 -0.11 9.56 12.59
C VAL A 587 -1.17 9.14 13.61
N THR A 588 -2.03 10.08 14.02
CA THR A 588 -3.09 9.82 14.99
C THR A 588 -4.34 9.17 14.34
N MET A 589 -5.34 8.80 15.15
CA MET A 589 -6.58 8.15 14.70
C MET A 589 -7.84 8.59 15.47
N GLN A 590 -7.69 9.32 16.58
CA GLN A 590 -8.79 9.59 17.51
C GLN A 590 -10.03 10.18 16.82
N ASN A 591 -9.81 11.11 15.90
CA ASN A 591 -10.88 11.81 15.18
C ASN A 591 -11.18 11.17 13.80
N HIS A 592 -10.80 9.91 13.57
CA HIS A 592 -11.23 9.16 12.40
C HIS A 592 -12.70 8.73 12.55
N MET A 593 -13.45 8.69 11.45
CA MET A 593 -14.83 8.17 11.45
C MET A 593 -14.89 6.67 11.79
N PRO A 594 -16.00 6.17 12.40
CA PRO A 594 -17.22 6.89 12.77
C PRO A 594 -17.05 7.73 14.04
N TYR A 595 -17.84 8.81 14.16
CA TYR A 595 -17.82 9.71 15.32
C TYR A 595 -18.80 9.22 16.39
N TYR A 596 -18.32 9.15 17.64
CA TYR A 596 -19.06 8.55 18.75
C TYR A 596 -19.68 9.59 19.68
N ASP A 597 -20.78 9.20 20.33
CA ASP A 597 -21.27 9.92 21.49
C ASP A 597 -20.30 9.75 22.66
N TRP A 598 -19.57 10.81 22.98
CA TRP A 598 -18.64 10.90 24.10
C TRP A 598 -19.34 10.99 25.47
N GLY A 599 -20.68 10.91 25.52
CA GLY A 599 -21.47 10.97 26.75
C GLY A 599 -21.57 12.37 27.37
N GLN A 600 -21.04 13.40 26.68
CA GLN A 600 -21.08 14.80 27.12
C GLN A 600 -22.23 15.61 26.49
N GLY A 601 -22.99 15.00 25.56
CA GLY A 601 -24.00 15.71 24.76
C GLY A 601 -23.38 16.73 23.79
N ASN A 602 -24.21 17.41 23.01
CA ASN A 602 -23.76 18.52 22.16
C ASN A 602 -23.59 19.78 23.03
N VAL A 603 -22.34 20.08 23.41
CA VAL A 603 -22.01 21.21 24.30
C VAL A 603 -21.61 22.50 23.56
N TYR A 604 -21.31 22.41 22.26
CA TYR A 604 -20.67 23.51 21.53
C TYR A 604 -21.51 24.10 20.40
N LEU A 605 -22.33 23.31 19.71
CA LEU A 605 -23.02 23.76 18.49
C LEU A 605 -24.36 24.43 18.86
N GLU A 606 -24.43 25.77 18.69
CA GLU A 606 -25.61 26.58 19.02
C GLU A 606 -26.74 26.40 17.98
N GLY A 607 -26.38 26.04 16.75
CA GLY A 607 -27.28 25.79 15.62
C GLY A 607 -26.65 26.15 14.27
N ALA A 608 -27.33 25.82 13.17
CA ALA A 608 -26.96 26.32 11.84
C ALA A 608 -27.47 27.76 11.66
N VAL A 609 -26.57 28.68 11.29
CA VAL A 609 -26.92 30.10 11.09
C VAL A 609 -27.63 30.31 9.74
N THR A 610 -27.34 29.47 8.76
CA THR A 610 -27.99 29.44 7.44
C THR A 610 -27.89 28.04 6.82
N GLY A 611 -29.01 27.51 6.35
CA GLY A 611 -29.11 26.17 5.76
C GLY A 611 -29.66 25.15 6.76
N ASP A 612 -30.65 24.36 6.33
CA ASP A 612 -31.22 23.29 7.17
C ASP A 612 -30.24 22.09 7.14
N ILE A 613 -29.19 22.11 7.99
CA ILE A 613 -28.47 20.85 8.29
C ILE A 613 -29.45 19.90 8.95
N ASP A 614 -29.48 18.65 8.51
CA ASP A 614 -30.37 17.68 9.12
C ASP A 614 -29.87 17.23 10.49
N GLU A 615 -30.74 16.57 11.24
CA GLU A 615 -30.44 16.14 12.61
C GLU A 615 -29.27 15.15 12.67
N THR A 616 -29.09 14.32 11.63
CA THR A 616 -27.99 13.34 11.56
C THR A 616 -26.67 14.05 11.33
N GLU A 617 -26.64 14.99 10.39
CA GLU A 617 -25.46 15.84 10.14
C GLU A 617 -25.08 16.63 11.40
N ARG A 618 -26.08 17.27 12.03
CA ARG A 618 -25.90 18.04 13.27
C ARG A 618 -25.30 17.18 14.40
N GLU A 619 -25.80 15.95 14.55
CA GLU A 619 -25.31 15.00 15.56
C GLU A 619 -23.85 14.59 15.26
N GLN A 620 -23.53 14.21 14.02
CA GLN A 620 -22.17 13.82 13.64
C GLN A 620 -21.17 14.96 13.79
N ILE A 621 -21.55 16.20 13.44
CA ILE A 621 -20.74 17.39 13.69
C ILE A 621 -20.49 17.56 15.19
N SER A 622 -21.50 17.37 16.03
CA SER A 622 -21.37 17.50 17.48
C SER A 622 -20.38 16.49 18.06
N TYR A 623 -20.44 15.24 17.62
CA TYR A 623 -19.51 14.18 18.03
C TYR A 623 -18.08 14.44 17.58
N TYR A 624 -17.90 14.89 16.33
CA TYR A 624 -16.58 15.30 15.83
C TYR A 624 -16.00 16.46 16.63
N VAL A 625 -16.78 17.52 16.87
CA VAL A 625 -16.33 18.72 17.61
C VAL A 625 -15.94 18.39 19.06
N ASN A 626 -16.69 17.50 19.72
CA ASN A 626 -16.29 16.99 21.03
C ASN A 626 -14.94 16.23 20.96
N GLY A 627 -14.70 15.44 19.91
CA GLY A 627 -13.40 14.79 19.65
C GLY A 627 -12.24 15.80 19.58
N LEU A 628 -12.44 16.91 18.88
CA LEU A 628 -11.46 17.99 18.79
C LEU A 628 -11.09 18.60 20.14
N THR A 629 -12.04 18.68 21.09
CA THR A 629 -11.76 19.26 22.41
C THR A 629 -10.77 18.40 23.20
N PHE A 630 -10.82 17.07 23.05
CA PHE A 630 -9.83 16.17 23.64
C PHE A 630 -8.47 16.31 22.96
N THR A 631 -8.44 16.43 21.63
CA THR A 631 -7.19 16.70 20.88
C THR A 631 -6.56 18.04 21.27
N ASP A 632 -7.38 19.07 21.50
CA ASP A 632 -6.94 20.40 21.93
C ASP A 632 -6.25 20.37 23.30
N GLU A 633 -6.88 19.70 24.28
CA GLU A 633 -6.29 19.49 25.61
C GLU A 633 -5.01 18.64 25.56
N ALA A 634 -5.04 17.51 24.84
CA ALA A 634 -3.90 16.63 24.68
C ALA A 634 -2.71 17.34 24.01
N THR A 635 -2.97 18.17 23.00
CA THR A 635 -1.93 18.94 22.29
C THR A 635 -1.31 19.99 23.20
N ARG A 636 -2.11 20.69 24.02
CA ARG A 636 -1.60 21.62 25.04
C ARG A 636 -0.63 20.93 25.99
N ASP A 637 -1.04 19.78 26.54
CA ASP A 637 -0.25 19.07 27.55
C ASP A 637 1.00 18.44 26.94
N PHE A 638 0.92 17.96 25.70
CA PHE A 638 2.07 17.48 24.94
C PHE A 638 3.11 18.59 24.72
N ILE A 639 2.71 19.75 24.21
CA ILE A 639 3.60 20.89 24.00
C ILE A 639 4.23 21.35 25.33
N ALA A 640 3.44 21.41 26.42
CA ALA A 640 3.95 21.75 27.74
C ALA A 640 5.00 20.77 28.26
N ARG A 641 4.86 19.46 27.98
CA ARG A 641 5.84 18.43 28.33
C ARG A 641 7.11 18.53 27.49
N LEU A 642 7.00 18.74 26.18
CA LEU A 642 8.14 18.96 25.30
C LEU A 642 8.97 20.19 25.72
N ASP A 643 8.31 21.22 26.24
CA ASP A 643 8.95 22.45 26.71
C ASP A 643 9.82 22.25 27.97
N GLN A 644 9.62 21.16 28.71
CA GLN A 644 10.45 20.80 29.86
C GLN A 644 11.71 19.99 29.49
N ILE A 645 11.86 19.58 28.23
CA ILE A 645 13.00 18.78 27.77
C ILE A 645 14.15 19.72 27.40
N ASP A 646 15.32 19.55 28.05
CA ASP A 646 16.54 20.34 27.82
C ASP A 646 17.29 19.90 26.54
N LYS A 647 16.57 19.86 25.42
CA LYS A 647 17.06 19.49 24.09
C LYS A 647 16.25 20.20 23.00
N PRO A 648 16.88 20.71 21.93
CA PRO A 648 16.15 21.37 20.84
C PRO A 648 15.15 20.43 20.16
N ILE A 649 13.85 20.74 20.28
CA ILE A 649 12.75 20.02 19.65
C ILE A 649 11.95 21.01 18.80
N THR A 650 11.58 20.58 17.59
CA THR A 650 10.65 21.30 16.71
C THR A 650 9.51 20.37 16.29
N VAL A 651 8.28 20.80 16.49
CA VAL A 651 7.06 20.07 16.11
C VAL A 651 6.52 20.70 14.83
N ILE A 652 6.27 19.88 13.81
CA ILE A 652 5.46 20.22 12.63
C ILE A 652 4.13 19.51 12.83
N TRP A 653 3.10 20.24 13.25
CA TRP A 653 1.78 19.69 13.53
C TRP A 653 0.79 20.16 12.47
N TYR A 654 0.00 19.26 11.90
CA TYR A 654 -1.00 19.60 10.89
C TYR A 654 -2.20 18.66 10.94
N GLY A 655 -3.39 19.20 10.65
CA GLY A 655 -4.55 18.40 10.31
C GLY A 655 -4.48 17.94 8.85
N ASP A 656 -4.81 16.69 8.55
CA ASP A 656 -4.64 16.16 7.18
C ASP A 656 -5.79 16.55 6.24
N HIS A 657 -7.05 16.39 6.64
CA HIS A 657 -8.21 16.80 5.88
C HIS A 657 -9.39 17.14 6.78
N LEU A 658 -10.41 17.80 6.24
CA LEU A 658 -11.68 17.93 6.95
C LEU A 658 -12.41 16.58 7.05
N PRO A 659 -13.22 16.34 8.09
CA PRO A 659 -14.09 15.18 8.18
C PRO A 659 -15.24 15.24 7.16
N SER A 660 -15.78 14.07 6.79
CA SER A 660 -16.92 13.98 5.84
C SER A 660 -18.26 14.47 6.40
N VAL A 661 -18.31 14.87 7.68
CA VAL A 661 -19.55 15.25 8.40
C VAL A 661 -20.19 16.54 7.92
N TYR A 662 -19.47 17.39 7.17
CA TYR A 662 -19.97 18.68 6.69
C TYR A 662 -20.67 18.59 5.33
N ALA A 663 -21.61 17.64 5.21
CA ALA A 663 -22.28 17.33 3.95
C ALA A 663 -22.97 18.54 3.29
N THR A 664 -23.65 19.38 4.07
CA THR A 664 -24.34 20.58 3.59
C THR A 664 -23.34 21.64 3.13
N ALA A 665 -22.27 21.88 3.89
CA ALA A 665 -21.24 22.86 3.51
C ALA A 665 -20.49 22.41 2.24
N ASN A 666 -20.16 21.13 2.14
CA ASN A 666 -19.45 20.56 0.99
C ASN A 666 -20.30 20.46 -0.28
N ALA A 667 -21.63 20.45 -0.16
CA ALA A 667 -22.53 20.48 -1.32
C ALA A 667 -22.57 21.85 -2.01
N ASP A 668 -22.17 22.93 -1.34
CA ASP A 668 -22.06 24.26 -1.93
C ASP A 668 -20.69 24.46 -2.58
N ALA A 669 -20.67 24.61 -3.90
CA ALA A 669 -19.46 24.83 -4.67
C ALA A 669 -18.72 26.12 -4.27
N ALA A 670 -19.39 27.09 -3.63
CA ALA A 670 -18.73 28.28 -3.08
C ALA A 670 -17.75 27.96 -1.94
N ASN A 671 -17.94 26.81 -1.27
CA ASN A 671 -17.12 26.39 -0.13
C ASN A 671 -16.00 25.42 -0.51
N ALA A 672 -15.79 25.14 -1.81
CA ALA A 672 -14.86 24.10 -2.27
C ALA A 672 -13.44 24.23 -1.72
N LEU A 673 -12.92 25.46 -1.55
CA LEU A 673 -11.62 25.69 -0.92
C LEU A 673 -11.69 25.55 0.60
N THR A 674 -12.65 26.21 1.24
CA THR A 674 -12.82 26.19 2.70
C THR A 674 -13.02 24.78 3.25
N THR A 675 -13.66 23.87 2.50
CA THR A 675 -13.80 22.47 2.90
C THR A 675 -12.53 21.63 2.73
N HIS A 676 -11.44 22.23 2.26
CA HIS A 676 -10.12 21.61 2.12
C HIS A 676 -9.03 22.39 2.86
N GLU A 677 -9.38 23.34 3.74
CA GLU A 677 -8.42 24.14 4.51
C GLU A 677 -8.32 23.66 5.96
N THR A 678 -7.26 22.92 6.27
CA THR A 678 -6.93 22.46 7.63
C THR A 678 -5.92 23.39 8.30
N ASP A 679 -5.71 23.19 9.60
CA ASP A 679 -4.80 23.99 10.42
C ASP A 679 -3.41 23.34 10.49
N TYR A 680 -2.38 24.16 10.59
CA TYR A 680 -1.04 23.70 10.91
C TYR A 680 -0.27 24.72 11.76
N PHE A 681 0.70 24.21 12.53
CA PHE A 681 1.70 25.03 13.17
C PHE A 681 3.07 24.36 13.20
N ILE A 682 4.12 25.18 13.27
CA ILE A 682 5.49 24.76 13.52
C ILE A 682 5.94 25.44 14.80
N TRP A 683 6.27 24.64 15.81
CA TRP A 683 6.61 25.10 17.16
C TRP A 683 7.97 24.57 17.60
N SER A 684 8.79 25.40 18.22
CA SER A 684 10.05 24.98 18.85
C SER A 684 10.01 25.20 20.36
N ASN A 685 10.57 24.25 21.11
CA ASN A 685 10.63 24.31 22.57
C ASN A 685 11.67 25.31 23.09
N ALA A 686 11.64 25.62 24.39
CA ALA A 686 12.52 26.60 25.03
C ALA A 686 14.03 26.31 24.89
N ALA A 687 14.42 25.04 24.71
CA ALA A 687 15.83 24.65 24.48
C ALA A 687 16.31 24.93 23.04
N SER A 688 15.39 25.14 22.09
CA SER A 688 15.71 25.49 20.72
C SER A 688 16.00 26.98 20.55
N THR A 689 16.95 27.32 19.68
CA THR A 689 17.22 28.72 19.30
C THR A 689 16.06 29.37 18.53
N SER A 690 15.11 28.58 18.06
CA SER A 690 13.90 29.03 17.38
C SER A 690 12.67 29.13 18.29
N ALA A 691 12.84 29.00 19.60
CA ALA A 691 11.76 29.23 20.56
C ALA A 691 11.09 30.60 20.34
N GLY A 692 9.76 30.61 20.19
CA GLY A 692 8.98 31.83 19.97
C GLY A 692 9.13 32.46 18.57
N VAL A 693 9.77 31.78 17.61
CA VAL A 693 9.80 32.24 16.21
C VAL A 693 8.40 32.15 15.60
N LYS A 694 7.98 33.25 14.96
CA LYS A 694 6.76 33.31 14.14
C LYS A 694 7.09 33.97 12.81
N LEU A 695 7.02 33.19 11.74
CA LEU A 695 7.22 33.69 10.38
C LEU A 695 6.07 34.63 9.99
N ASP A 696 6.35 35.53 9.05
CA ASP A 696 5.36 36.45 8.51
C ASP A 696 4.20 35.69 7.84
N PRO A 697 2.93 36.09 8.01
CA PRO A 697 1.80 35.46 7.34
C PRO A 697 1.90 35.43 5.80
N THR A 698 2.65 36.35 5.19
CA THR A 698 2.92 36.29 3.74
C THR A 698 3.85 35.14 3.34
N VAL A 699 4.51 34.50 4.30
CA VAL A 699 5.33 33.31 4.11
C VAL A 699 4.56 32.07 4.55
N ALA A 700 3.95 32.09 5.74
CA ALA A 700 3.38 30.89 6.36
C ALA A 700 1.83 30.84 6.39
N GLY A 701 1.14 31.89 5.97
CA GLY A 701 -0.31 32.00 6.17
C GLY A 701 -1.12 30.94 5.42
N ILE A 702 -0.69 30.56 4.21
CA ILE A 702 -1.31 29.54 3.37
C ILE A 702 -0.20 28.63 2.82
N THR A 703 -0.40 27.32 2.88
CA THR A 703 0.54 26.35 2.33
C THR A 703 -0.15 25.07 1.82
N SER A 704 0.63 24.13 1.31
CA SER A 704 0.24 22.74 1.05
C SER A 704 1.28 21.80 1.66
N PRO A 705 0.95 20.52 1.94
CA PRO A 705 1.77 19.67 2.80
C PRO A 705 3.21 19.48 2.28
N ASN A 706 3.39 19.51 0.96
CA ASN A 706 4.68 19.39 0.29
C ASN A 706 5.70 20.48 0.65
N TYR A 707 5.29 21.59 1.27
CA TYR A 707 6.19 22.68 1.68
C TYR A 707 6.58 22.66 3.17
N PHE A 708 6.03 21.76 3.99
CA PHE A 708 6.26 21.81 5.44
C PHE A 708 7.73 21.79 5.84
N MET A 709 8.57 20.97 5.21
CA MET A 709 10.00 20.95 5.53
C MET A 709 10.74 22.23 5.13
N ALA A 710 10.30 22.92 4.06
CA ALA A 710 10.86 24.21 3.67
C ALA A 710 10.48 25.31 4.68
N ILE A 711 9.23 25.31 5.15
CA ILE A 711 8.77 26.24 6.19
C ILE A 711 9.47 25.93 7.52
N ALA A 712 9.60 24.66 7.89
CA ALA A 712 10.30 24.21 9.08
C ALA A 712 11.77 24.66 9.07
N ALA A 713 12.48 24.46 7.94
CA ALA A 713 13.85 24.94 7.81
C ALA A 713 13.95 26.46 8.00
N ASN A 714 12.97 27.23 7.51
CA ASN A 714 12.91 28.68 7.71
C ASN A 714 12.65 29.06 9.18
N HIS A 715 11.66 28.44 9.82
CA HIS A 715 11.36 28.61 11.23
C HIS A 715 12.58 28.29 12.12
N MET A 716 13.29 27.21 11.80
CA MET A 716 14.47 26.73 12.52
C MET A 716 15.75 27.55 12.22
N ASN A 717 15.70 28.53 11.30
CA ASN A 717 16.88 29.18 10.75
C ASN A 717 17.97 28.17 10.31
N ALA A 718 17.53 27.03 9.78
CA ALA A 718 18.36 25.89 9.44
C ALA A 718 18.83 25.94 7.99
N LYS A 719 20.02 25.39 7.72
CA LYS A 719 20.54 25.20 6.37
C LYS A 719 19.67 24.23 5.58
N VAL A 720 19.58 24.46 4.27
CA VAL A 720 18.74 23.73 3.33
C VAL A 720 19.57 22.91 2.36
N THR A 721 19.01 21.80 1.90
CA THR A 721 19.51 21.03 0.75
C THR A 721 19.14 21.76 -0.56
N PRO A 722 19.71 21.39 -1.72
CA PRO A 722 19.25 21.90 -3.01
C PRO A 722 17.74 21.69 -3.23
N PHE A 723 17.20 20.54 -2.83
CA PHE A 723 15.78 20.25 -2.94
C PHE A 723 14.92 21.15 -2.03
N ILE A 724 15.33 21.36 -0.76
CA ILE A 724 14.60 22.26 0.15
C ILE A 724 14.73 23.73 -0.30
N ALA A 725 15.86 24.12 -0.87
CA ALA A 725 16.04 25.45 -1.49
C ALA A 725 15.09 25.66 -2.67
N PHE A 726 14.96 24.64 -3.53
CA PHE A 726 13.96 24.61 -4.59
C PHE A 726 12.54 24.75 -4.05
N LEU A 727 12.16 23.95 -3.04
CA LEU A 727 10.83 24.03 -2.41
C LEU A 727 10.57 25.40 -1.77
N THR A 728 11.59 26.04 -1.19
CA THR A 728 11.50 27.39 -0.64
C THR A 728 11.17 28.43 -1.74
N ALA A 729 11.82 28.32 -2.90
CA ALA A 729 11.53 29.20 -4.04
C ALA A 729 10.16 28.91 -4.64
N MET A 730 9.78 27.63 -4.77
CA MET A 730 8.45 27.22 -5.22
C MET A 730 7.35 27.77 -4.32
N HIS A 731 7.48 27.60 -3.00
CA HIS A 731 6.50 28.08 -2.02
C HIS A 731 6.30 29.60 -2.09
N THR A 732 7.38 30.35 -2.32
CA THR A 732 7.29 31.80 -2.52
C THR A 732 6.51 32.17 -3.79
N ALA A 733 6.61 31.37 -4.84
CA ALA A 733 5.97 31.63 -6.13
C ALA A 733 4.53 31.10 -6.22
N ILE A 734 4.29 29.92 -5.64
CA ILE A 734 3.00 29.22 -5.56
C ILE A 734 2.86 28.68 -4.12
N PRO A 735 2.26 29.49 -3.23
CA PRO A 735 2.11 29.16 -1.80
C PRO A 735 1.41 27.84 -1.49
N ALA A 736 0.34 27.52 -2.21
CA ALA A 736 -0.33 26.24 -2.04
C ALA A 736 -0.76 25.67 -3.38
N MET A 737 -0.76 24.34 -3.45
CA MET A 737 -1.26 23.60 -4.60
C MET A 737 -1.96 22.32 -4.20
N ALA A 738 -2.96 21.93 -4.98
CA ALA A 738 -3.69 20.68 -4.78
C ALA A 738 -4.21 20.12 -6.11
N PRO A 739 -4.52 18.81 -6.17
CA PRO A 739 -5.07 18.18 -7.36
C PRO A 739 -6.38 18.82 -7.84
N ALA A 740 -6.66 18.69 -9.14
CA ALA A 740 -7.87 19.23 -9.76
C ALA A 740 -9.18 18.80 -9.08
N SER A 741 -9.20 17.61 -8.44
CA SER A 741 -10.36 17.05 -7.77
C SER A 741 -10.95 17.94 -6.68
N ILE A 742 -10.14 18.81 -6.06
CA ILE A 742 -10.62 19.69 -4.99
C ILE A 742 -11.40 20.91 -5.53
N ALA A 743 -11.21 21.28 -6.81
CA ALA A 743 -11.95 22.38 -7.46
C ALA A 743 -13.33 21.94 -7.99
N GLY A 744 -13.74 20.69 -7.73
CA GLY A 744 -15.00 20.10 -8.17
C GLY A 744 -14.83 19.01 -9.24
N ALA A 745 -15.85 18.16 -9.37
CA ALA A 745 -15.77 16.90 -10.13
C ALA A 745 -15.47 17.05 -11.65
N GLU A 746 -15.69 18.24 -12.24
CA GLU A 746 -15.43 18.50 -13.66
C GLU A 746 -14.11 19.24 -13.92
N SER A 747 -13.37 19.65 -12.87
CA SER A 747 -12.09 20.32 -13.06
C SER A 747 -11.00 19.33 -13.51
N THR A 748 -10.24 19.71 -14.52
CA THR A 748 -9.08 18.97 -15.02
C THR A 748 -7.74 19.63 -14.66
N GLU A 749 -7.79 20.88 -14.21
CA GLU A 749 -6.59 21.67 -13.91
C GLU A 749 -6.32 21.67 -12.41
N PRO A 750 -5.05 21.53 -11.99
CA PRO A 750 -4.67 21.68 -10.58
C PRO A 750 -5.06 23.04 -10.00
N VAL A 751 -5.26 23.07 -8.70
CA VAL A 751 -5.50 24.29 -7.94
C VAL A 751 -4.18 24.87 -7.49
N TYR A 752 -3.99 26.16 -7.72
CA TYR A 752 -2.89 26.95 -7.19
C TYR A 752 -3.46 28.15 -6.43
N LEU A 753 -2.91 28.47 -5.26
CA LEU A 753 -3.31 29.64 -4.47
C LEU A 753 -2.16 30.62 -4.33
N ASP A 754 -2.47 31.92 -4.28
CA ASP A 754 -1.54 32.95 -3.87
C ASP A 754 -1.47 33.12 -2.34
N ASN A 755 -0.66 34.08 -1.88
CA ASN A 755 -0.48 34.38 -0.45
C ASN A 755 -1.76 34.90 0.24
N ALA A 756 -2.77 35.31 -0.54
CA ALA A 756 -4.06 35.74 -0.02
C ALA A 756 -5.09 34.59 -0.02
N GLY A 757 -4.69 33.37 -0.39
CA GLY A 757 -5.60 32.22 -0.53
C GLY A 757 -6.48 32.29 -1.77
N MET A 758 -6.15 33.15 -2.73
CA MET A 758 -6.94 33.33 -3.94
C MET A 758 -6.45 32.42 -5.06
N LEU A 759 -7.37 31.89 -5.87
CA LEU A 759 -7.06 31.06 -7.03
C LEU A 759 -6.13 31.78 -8.02
N LEU A 760 -5.00 31.15 -8.30
CA LEU A 760 -4.06 31.51 -9.36
C LEU A 760 -4.29 30.60 -10.58
N SER A 761 -4.64 31.18 -11.72
CA SER A 761 -4.62 30.42 -12.97
C SER A 761 -3.18 30.26 -13.48
N GLU A 762 -2.87 29.13 -14.12
CA GLU A 762 -1.52 28.90 -14.68
C GLU A 762 -1.15 29.99 -15.71
N SER A 763 -2.14 30.55 -16.42
CA SER A 763 -1.96 31.67 -17.35
C SER A 763 -1.62 33.01 -16.68
N ALA A 764 -1.89 33.15 -15.38
CA ALA A 764 -1.64 34.35 -14.59
C ALA A 764 -0.32 34.28 -13.80
N LEU A 765 0.35 33.12 -13.79
CA LEU A 765 1.66 32.95 -13.16
C LEU A 765 2.70 33.86 -13.81
N SER A 766 3.61 34.40 -12.98
CA SER A 766 4.79 35.12 -13.50
C SER A 766 5.69 34.17 -14.29
N GLU A 767 6.59 34.73 -15.10
CA GLU A 767 7.51 33.89 -15.88
C GLU A 767 8.40 33.02 -14.97
N GLU A 768 8.82 33.59 -13.84
CA GLU A 768 9.60 32.88 -12.81
C GLU A 768 8.78 31.76 -12.17
N ALA A 769 7.50 32.00 -11.86
CA ALA A 769 6.61 30.98 -11.29
C ALA A 769 6.34 29.84 -12.28
N ARG A 770 6.20 30.13 -13.58
CA ARG A 770 6.07 29.12 -14.64
C ARG A 770 7.34 28.29 -14.81
N GLU A 771 8.52 28.93 -14.78
CA GLU A 771 9.81 28.21 -14.85
C GLU A 771 9.96 27.28 -13.64
N LEU A 772 9.67 27.79 -12.44
CA LEU A 772 9.70 27.02 -11.20
C LEU A 772 8.73 25.84 -11.22
N LEU A 773 7.49 26.04 -11.66
CA LEU A 773 6.50 24.96 -11.80
C LEU A 773 6.95 23.89 -12.81
N ASN A 774 7.58 24.31 -13.92
CA ASN A 774 8.16 23.37 -14.88
C ASN A 774 9.35 22.59 -14.29
N ASP A 775 10.23 23.26 -13.54
CA ASP A 775 11.33 22.61 -12.83
C ASP A 775 10.78 21.61 -11.80
N TYR A 776 9.65 21.93 -11.12
CA TYR A 776 8.98 21.00 -10.21
C TYR A 776 8.51 19.74 -10.93
N ARG A 777 7.81 19.91 -12.06
CA ARG A 777 7.32 18.79 -12.86
C ARG A 777 8.47 17.88 -13.30
N LEU A 778 9.59 18.46 -13.73
CA LEU A 778 10.81 17.73 -14.12
C LEU A 778 11.45 16.96 -12.94
N ILE A 779 11.65 17.62 -11.80
CA ILE A 779 12.22 17.02 -10.59
C ILE A 779 11.33 15.87 -10.09
N GLN A 780 10.02 16.13 -9.98
CA GLN A 780 9.07 15.17 -9.49
C GLN A 780 8.92 13.97 -10.44
N TYR A 781 8.92 14.19 -11.76
CA TYR A 781 8.94 13.10 -12.73
C TYR A 781 10.20 12.25 -12.58
N ASP A 782 11.39 12.85 -12.44
CA ASP A 782 12.65 12.12 -12.25
C ASP A 782 12.64 11.19 -11.03
N ILE A 783 12.11 11.68 -9.91
CA ILE A 783 12.03 10.93 -8.64
C ILE A 783 10.96 9.82 -8.69
N SER A 784 9.87 10.03 -9.43
CA SER A 784 8.71 9.13 -9.42
C SER A 784 8.67 8.15 -10.59
N ALA A 785 8.40 8.62 -11.80
CA ALA A 785 8.17 7.80 -12.99
C ALA A 785 9.40 7.69 -13.91
N GLY A 786 10.38 8.58 -13.74
CA GLY A 786 11.51 8.77 -14.61
C GLY A 786 12.65 7.78 -14.40
N LYS A 787 13.88 8.26 -14.58
CA LYS A 787 15.13 7.49 -14.52
C LYS A 787 15.94 7.74 -13.25
N SER A 788 15.44 8.57 -12.33
CA SER A 788 16.09 8.87 -11.05
C SER A 788 17.52 9.40 -11.22
N TYR A 789 17.75 10.29 -12.19
CA TYR A 789 19.06 10.90 -12.42
C TYR A 789 19.55 11.71 -11.22
N LEU A 790 18.64 12.25 -10.40
CA LEU A 790 18.98 13.01 -9.20
C LEU A 790 19.51 12.14 -8.06
N ASN A 791 19.28 10.81 -8.07
CA ASN A 791 19.67 9.89 -7.00
C ASN A 791 21.19 9.89 -6.75
N ASP A 792 21.99 9.95 -7.82
CA ASP A 792 23.46 9.91 -7.73
C ASP A 792 24.09 11.31 -7.56
N THR A 793 23.31 12.29 -7.12
CA THR A 793 23.74 13.69 -6.98
C THR A 793 23.55 14.20 -5.54
N SER A 794 24.13 15.35 -5.21
CA SER A 794 23.94 15.98 -3.89
C SER A 794 22.60 16.72 -3.74
N PHE A 795 21.61 16.46 -4.60
CA PHE A 795 20.37 17.24 -4.66
C PHE A 795 19.52 17.10 -3.39
N MET A 796 19.54 15.93 -2.76
CA MET A 796 18.82 15.66 -1.51
C MET A 796 19.68 15.86 -0.26
N SER A 797 20.99 16.10 -0.38
CA SER A 797 21.91 16.13 0.76
C SER A 797 22.06 17.52 1.37
N LEU A 798 22.25 17.57 2.70
CA LEU A 798 22.62 18.81 3.40
C LEU A 798 24.05 19.24 3.00
N GLN A 799 24.21 20.54 2.72
CA GLN A 799 25.50 21.12 2.31
C GLN A 799 26.27 21.77 3.46
#